data_AF-A0A922NNE4-F1
#
_entry.id   AF-A0A922NNE4-F1
#
_cell.length_a   1.000
_cell.length_b   1.000
_cell.length_c   1.000
_cell.angle_alpha   90.00
_cell.angle_beta   90.00
_cell.angle_gamma   90.00
#
_symmetry.space_group_name_H-M   'P 1'
#
loop_
_entity.id
_entity.type
_entity.pdbx_description
1 polymer ?
#
loop_
_entity_poly.entity_id
_entity_poly.type
_entity_poly.pdbx_seq_one_letter_code
_entity_poly.pdbx_strand_id
1 'polypeptide(L)'
;MPSLKISIPTTQEQTPETGKPYTSYTVKIEHAFPRAATTVSKRYSDFTALDASLRSEVQSAPPAPLPPKSWLGGFLGLGSTASSPEAVEKRRQGLEAYLRAIESSEDGRWRVSKAYKTFLGIGDSNGANGKKATREEAGSQFGRDRVRDSADWLDKHSELKSNLQDARRWLTRREQATAATAQHEAAANAKKSLVRAGTLISALDEGLSRLGGAKTDDWSSEKLGEGEIRRRRDMISGLRKERDGLESVLNSMAVKAAISGSGSSATPSTSSAAVTESQKAGLFKGAASAKPSGRRVLGAPAQETDRTRELDNDGVLQLQQQIIREQDEDLVDLATVVRRMKEMGVQINAELVEQNALMGLFEEDVERVDGKIKIAKKRVDKIRTYSNSWYHLAMPCQSYPACHVSFSWQPITPRRTFYWMFLIVSTFALIHFWHMGSDAQYLRMRPTDSLQSNLNSNSTADGGQPTPDDRQPKIDHEQSNHEPSTTDYGIPRLLWYKLGPMGLIPDTKKWTDSCINSNPGWKATFMTDEAADEYVKKAYVMRPDVVENYLGLSIPILKADMLRYLLLFDQGGVYSDLDVSCEGVPIDEWVPEAFRPNTSLVVGWEFDMGFEDNIMLEFESWTIMAKPHSPHLLQVIDDMVDAIEDVMEKHKVPVEKISLDMIGDVVDFSGPRRLTYGILKSLKRQLNRDIDGKEIRKIYQPKLLGDVLIMPGYSFAATQNSYQPGDELKMPPKLVQHHYAGTWKNKNGGETLPEKTNA
;
A
#
# COMPACT_ATOMS: atom_id res chain seq x y z
N MET A 1 -28.62 -0.35 -1.01
CA MET A 1 -27.99 -1.60 -1.49
C MET A 1 -28.46 -1.84 -2.92
N PRO A 2 -27.60 -2.27 -3.85
CA PRO A 2 -28.03 -2.65 -5.19
C PRO A 2 -29.04 -3.81 -5.10
N SER A 3 -30.11 -3.76 -5.90
CA SER A 3 -31.18 -4.77 -5.86
C SER A 3 -30.66 -6.14 -6.31
N LEU A 4 -30.89 -7.19 -5.52
CA LEU A 4 -30.52 -8.56 -5.85
C LEU A 4 -31.50 -9.15 -6.89
N LYS A 5 -30.99 -9.93 -7.85
CA LYS A 5 -31.84 -10.72 -8.75
C LYS A 5 -32.06 -12.10 -8.14
N ILE A 6 -33.27 -12.35 -7.64
CA ILE A 6 -33.64 -13.62 -6.98
C ILE A 6 -34.52 -14.46 -7.92
N SER A 7 -34.23 -15.76 -8.02
CA SER A 7 -35.07 -16.76 -8.71
C SER A 7 -35.07 -18.09 -7.96
N ILE A 8 -36.08 -18.94 -8.17
CA ILE A 8 -36.12 -20.30 -7.59
C ILE A 8 -36.17 -21.31 -8.73
N PRO A 9 -35.03 -21.63 -9.38
CA PRO A 9 -35.04 -22.39 -10.63
C PRO A 9 -35.47 -23.85 -10.48
N THR A 10 -35.22 -24.48 -9.33
CA THR A 10 -35.43 -25.93 -9.15
C THR A 10 -36.05 -26.28 -7.78
N THR A 11 -36.82 -27.37 -7.78
CA THR A 11 -37.35 -28.01 -6.57
C THR A 11 -36.92 -29.47 -6.54
N GLN A 12 -36.45 -29.96 -5.39
CA GLN A 12 -36.01 -31.34 -5.21
C GLN A 12 -36.74 -31.97 -4.02
N GLU A 13 -37.18 -33.21 -4.15
CA GLU A 13 -37.68 -33.99 -3.02
C GLU A 13 -36.49 -34.56 -2.25
N GLN A 14 -36.40 -34.24 -0.96
CA GLN A 14 -35.36 -34.73 -0.07
C GLN A 14 -35.97 -35.66 0.97
N THR A 15 -35.42 -36.88 1.06
CA THR A 15 -35.79 -37.87 2.08
C THR A 15 -34.66 -37.93 3.11
N PRO A 16 -34.80 -37.26 4.27
CA PRO A 16 -33.77 -37.31 5.31
C PRO A 16 -33.70 -38.69 5.97
N GLU A 17 -32.52 -39.08 6.46
CA GLU A 17 -32.28 -40.38 7.15
C GLU A 17 -33.20 -40.61 8.36
N THR A 18 -33.65 -39.52 8.99
CA THR A 18 -34.70 -39.52 10.02
C THR A 18 -35.73 -38.43 9.73
N GLY A 19 -36.87 -38.80 9.14
CA GLY A 19 -38.00 -37.89 8.94
C GLY A 19 -38.89 -38.25 7.75
N LYS A 20 -39.97 -37.47 7.56
CA LYS A 20 -40.83 -37.56 6.38
C LYS A 20 -40.16 -36.84 5.19
N PRO A 21 -40.32 -37.32 3.95
CA PRO A 21 -39.80 -36.63 2.78
C PRO A 21 -40.42 -35.23 2.66
N TYR A 22 -39.62 -34.27 2.21
CA TYR A 22 -40.05 -32.89 2.02
C TYR A 22 -39.47 -32.27 0.75
N THR A 23 -40.20 -31.34 0.17
CA THR A 23 -39.72 -30.56 -0.99
C THR A 23 -38.81 -29.43 -0.54
N SER A 24 -37.61 -29.39 -1.10
CA SER A 24 -36.62 -28.32 -0.96
C SER A 24 -36.64 -27.42 -2.20
N TYR A 25 -36.57 -26.10 -1.99
CA TYR A 25 -36.58 -25.07 -3.02
C TYR A 25 -35.19 -24.43 -3.09
N THR A 26 -34.54 -24.50 -4.24
CA THR A 26 -33.21 -23.90 -4.44
C THR A 26 -33.37 -22.45 -4.87
N VAL A 27 -33.00 -21.51 -4.01
CA VAL A 27 -33.04 -20.07 -4.25
C VAL A 27 -31.70 -19.65 -4.87
N LYS A 28 -31.72 -19.14 -6.09
CA LYS A 28 -30.57 -18.57 -6.79
C LYS A 28 -30.54 -17.05 -6.64
N ILE A 29 -29.40 -16.53 -6.21
CA ILE A 29 -29.17 -15.12 -5.90
C ILE A 29 -28.07 -14.60 -6.84
N GLU A 30 -28.42 -13.65 -7.69
CA GLU A 30 -27.50 -12.99 -8.63
C GLU A 30 -27.24 -11.54 -8.19
N HIS A 31 -25.96 -11.17 -8.07
CA HIS A 31 -25.51 -9.84 -7.67
C HIS A 31 -25.33 -8.93 -8.90
N ALA A 32 -25.54 -7.62 -8.73
CA ALA A 32 -25.43 -6.64 -9.82
C ALA A 32 -23.98 -6.37 -10.30
N PHE A 33 -22.98 -6.80 -9.54
CA PHE A 33 -21.54 -6.75 -9.86
C PHE A 33 -21.02 -8.16 -10.15
N PRO A 34 -19.90 -8.37 -10.88
CA PRO A 34 -19.45 -9.69 -11.32
C PRO A 34 -18.91 -10.54 -10.16
N ARG A 35 -19.81 -11.02 -9.30
CA ARG A 35 -19.62 -12.10 -8.33
C ARG A 35 -20.40 -13.33 -8.81
N ALA A 36 -19.88 -14.53 -8.53
CA ALA A 36 -20.57 -15.77 -8.86
C ALA A 36 -21.95 -15.83 -8.18
N ALA A 37 -22.97 -16.32 -8.90
CA ALA A 37 -24.32 -16.48 -8.35
C ALA A 37 -24.29 -17.50 -7.20
N THR A 38 -24.89 -17.15 -6.06
CA THR A 38 -24.96 -18.04 -4.88
C THR A 38 -26.31 -18.75 -4.85
N THR A 39 -26.33 -20.01 -4.41
CA THR A 39 -27.56 -20.80 -4.29
C THR A 39 -27.75 -21.31 -2.88
N VAL A 40 -28.95 -21.17 -2.33
CA VAL A 40 -29.32 -21.68 -1.00
C VAL A 40 -30.58 -22.54 -1.11
N SER A 41 -30.54 -23.75 -0.56
CA SER A 41 -31.69 -24.65 -0.53
C SER A 41 -32.48 -24.48 0.77
N LYS A 42 -33.80 -24.24 0.66
CA LYS A 42 -34.70 -24.01 1.80
C LYS A 42 -35.98 -24.82 1.66
N ARG A 43 -36.53 -25.32 2.77
CA ARG A 43 -37.86 -25.95 2.79
C ARG A 43 -38.94 -24.93 3.07
N TYR A 44 -40.20 -25.23 2.72
CA TYR A 44 -41.32 -24.29 2.91
C TYR A 44 -41.46 -23.76 4.35
N SER A 45 -41.17 -24.59 5.37
CA SER A 45 -41.22 -24.14 6.77
C SER A 45 -40.19 -23.06 7.10
N ASP A 46 -39.07 -23.00 6.38
CA ASP A 46 -38.06 -21.98 6.58
C ASP A 46 -38.56 -20.62 6.05
N PHE A 47 -39.37 -20.62 4.98
CA PHE A 47 -40.04 -19.43 4.49
C PHE A 47 -41.13 -18.93 5.46
N THR A 48 -41.87 -19.85 6.10
CA THR A 48 -42.81 -19.45 7.16
C THR A 48 -42.11 -18.88 8.40
N ALA A 49 -40.94 -19.42 8.74
CA ALA A 49 -40.12 -18.89 9.83
C ALA A 49 -39.58 -17.49 9.47
N LEU A 50 -39.13 -17.30 8.23
CA LEU A 50 -38.72 -15.99 7.73
C LEU A 50 -39.86 -14.96 7.83
N ASP A 51 -41.05 -15.26 7.32
CA ASP A 51 -42.21 -14.34 7.36
C ASP A 51 -42.58 -13.96 8.81
N ALA A 52 -42.55 -14.92 9.74
CA ALA A 52 -42.77 -14.64 11.16
C ALA A 52 -41.67 -13.76 11.77
N SER A 53 -40.40 -14.04 11.49
CA SER A 53 -39.27 -13.24 11.97
C SER A 53 -39.27 -11.83 11.38
N LEU A 54 -39.64 -11.66 10.11
CA LEU A 54 -39.75 -10.35 9.47
C LEU A 54 -40.85 -9.49 10.11
N ARG A 55 -42.02 -10.08 10.39
CA ARG A 55 -43.11 -9.39 11.09
C ARG A 55 -42.74 -9.01 12.52
N SER A 56 -41.95 -9.86 13.19
CA SER A 56 -41.42 -9.58 14.53
C SER A 56 -40.39 -8.45 14.52
N GLU A 57 -39.42 -8.47 13.60
CA GLU A 57 -38.30 -7.52 13.58
C GLU A 57 -38.71 -6.15 13.04
N VAL A 58 -39.59 -6.11 12.02
CA VAL A 58 -39.98 -4.87 11.32
C VAL A 58 -41.31 -4.31 11.86
N GLN A 59 -42.03 -5.08 12.69
CA GLN A 59 -43.36 -4.74 13.24
C GLN A 59 -44.40 -4.37 12.16
N SER A 60 -44.19 -4.82 10.92
CA SER A 60 -45.04 -4.58 9.75
C SER A 60 -45.02 -5.79 8.82
N ALA A 61 -46.13 -6.03 8.12
CA ALA A 61 -46.30 -7.17 7.22
C ALA A 61 -45.44 -7.01 5.95
N PRO A 62 -44.79 -8.09 5.46
CA PRO A 62 -44.04 -8.03 4.20
C PRO A 62 -44.90 -7.60 3.01
N PRO A 63 -44.29 -7.03 1.94
CA PRO A 63 -45.00 -6.46 0.79
C PRO A 63 -45.90 -7.44 0.01
N ALA A 64 -45.62 -8.75 0.08
CA ALA A 64 -46.45 -9.78 -0.51
C ALA A 64 -46.80 -10.84 0.53
N PRO A 65 -48.01 -11.44 0.49
CA PRO A 65 -48.37 -12.53 1.38
C PRO A 65 -47.64 -13.82 1.00
N LEU A 66 -47.23 -14.60 2.00
CA LEU A 66 -46.66 -15.92 1.78
C LEU A 66 -47.73 -16.88 1.22
N PRO A 67 -47.44 -17.65 0.14
CA PRO A 67 -48.43 -18.54 -0.46
C PRO A 67 -48.86 -19.62 0.53
N PRO A 68 -50.17 -19.81 0.81
CA PRO A 68 -50.60 -20.72 1.86
C PRO A 68 -50.29 -22.19 1.56
N LYS A 69 -50.20 -23.01 2.62
CA LYS A 69 -50.24 -24.47 2.46
C LYS A 69 -51.63 -24.84 1.93
N SER A 70 -51.73 -25.20 0.65
CA SER A 70 -52.99 -25.65 0.04
C SER A 70 -53.50 -26.93 0.72
N TRP A 71 -54.30 -26.77 1.78
CA TRP A 71 -55.00 -27.83 2.51
C TRP A 71 -56.42 -28.00 1.96
N LEU A 72 -56.60 -28.02 0.64
CA LEU A 72 -57.93 -28.18 0.03
C LEU A 72 -58.26 -29.63 -0.37
N GLY A 73 -57.41 -30.60 -0.01
CA GLY A 73 -57.71 -32.03 -0.12
C GLY A 73 -58.15 -32.70 1.20
N GLY A 74 -58.01 -32.01 2.33
CA GLY A 74 -58.24 -32.60 3.66
C GLY A 74 -59.70 -32.79 4.06
N PHE A 75 -60.65 -32.22 3.33
CA PHE A 75 -62.08 -32.39 3.59
C PHE A 75 -62.69 -33.62 2.89
N LEU A 76 -61.93 -34.30 2.01
CA LEU A 76 -62.42 -35.44 1.21
C LEU A 76 -61.56 -36.72 1.32
N GLY A 77 -60.71 -36.83 2.35
CA GLY A 77 -60.07 -38.12 2.69
C GLY A 77 -59.15 -38.72 1.63
N LEU A 78 -58.61 -37.91 0.70
CA LEU A 78 -57.58 -38.31 -0.25
C LEU A 78 -56.26 -37.64 0.14
N GLY A 79 -55.19 -38.44 0.19
CA GLY A 79 -53.94 -38.17 0.88
C GLY A 79 -53.19 -36.86 0.56
N SER A 80 -52.17 -36.61 1.38
CA SER A 80 -51.19 -35.51 1.29
C SER A 80 -50.89 -35.06 -0.15
N THR A 81 -51.24 -33.82 -0.51
CA THR A 81 -50.88 -33.15 -1.77
C THR A 81 -49.38 -32.76 -1.84
N ALA A 82 -48.54 -33.29 -0.95
CA ALA A 82 -47.08 -33.15 -1.05
C ALA A 82 -46.46 -33.85 -2.28
N SER A 83 -47.25 -34.65 -3.02
CA SER A 83 -46.78 -35.43 -4.17
C SER A 83 -47.36 -35.03 -5.53
N SER A 84 -48.22 -34.00 -5.64
CA SER A 84 -48.69 -33.54 -6.96
C SER A 84 -47.71 -32.49 -7.56
N PRO A 85 -47.05 -32.76 -8.71
CA PRO A 85 -46.06 -31.85 -9.29
C PRO A 85 -46.60 -30.43 -9.55
N GLU A 86 -47.88 -30.32 -9.94
CA GLU A 86 -48.53 -29.04 -10.24
C GLU A 86 -48.67 -28.12 -9.01
N ALA A 87 -49.00 -28.68 -7.84
CA ALA A 87 -49.11 -27.91 -6.61
C ALA A 87 -47.75 -27.46 -6.07
N VAL A 88 -46.70 -28.24 -6.32
CA VAL A 88 -45.30 -27.87 -5.99
C VAL A 88 -44.84 -26.73 -6.88
N GLU A 89 -45.12 -26.79 -8.18
CA GLU A 89 -44.75 -25.74 -9.14
C GLU A 89 -45.48 -24.43 -8.86
N LYS A 90 -46.79 -24.48 -8.58
CA LYS A 90 -47.56 -23.29 -8.17
C LYS A 90 -47.01 -22.66 -6.90
N ARG A 91 -46.56 -23.48 -5.93
CA ARG A 91 -45.93 -23.00 -4.70
C ARG A 91 -44.55 -22.41 -4.95
N ARG A 92 -43.74 -23.01 -5.83
CA ARG A 92 -42.43 -22.49 -6.24
C ARG A 92 -42.56 -21.08 -6.81
N GLN A 93 -43.50 -20.87 -7.74
CA GLN A 93 -43.77 -19.57 -8.33
C GLN A 93 -44.23 -18.54 -7.28
N GLY A 94 -45.10 -18.94 -6.35
CA GLY A 94 -45.55 -18.07 -5.27
C GLY A 94 -44.44 -17.66 -4.30
N LEU A 95 -43.52 -18.57 -3.97
CA LEU A 95 -42.37 -18.27 -3.11
C LEU A 95 -41.34 -17.37 -3.80
N GLU A 96 -41.14 -17.54 -5.11
CA GLU A 96 -40.27 -16.68 -5.90
C GLU A 96 -40.84 -15.26 -5.99
N ALA A 97 -42.15 -15.12 -6.22
CA ALA A 97 -42.84 -13.84 -6.21
C ALA A 97 -42.74 -13.14 -4.83
N TYR A 98 -42.88 -13.90 -3.74
CA TYR A 98 -42.73 -13.38 -2.38
C TYR A 98 -41.34 -12.79 -2.11
N LEU A 99 -40.27 -13.52 -2.46
CA LEU A 99 -38.89 -13.00 -2.28
C LEU A 99 -38.58 -11.82 -3.19
N ARG A 100 -39.07 -11.84 -4.44
CA ARG A 100 -38.91 -10.71 -5.36
C ARG A 100 -39.63 -9.46 -4.88
N ALA A 101 -40.83 -9.59 -4.31
CA ALA A 101 -41.58 -8.47 -3.79
C ALA A 101 -40.87 -7.79 -2.60
N ILE A 102 -40.20 -8.56 -1.74
CA ILE A 102 -39.34 -8.01 -0.68
C ILE A 102 -38.17 -7.23 -1.28
N GLU A 103 -37.57 -7.75 -2.36
CA GLU A 103 -36.40 -7.14 -2.98
C GLU A 103 -36.72 -5.88 -3.79
N SER A 104 -37.87 -5.87 -4.48
CA SER A 104 -38.35 -4.76 -5.31
C SER A 104 -39.18 -3.72 -4.56
N SER A 105 -39.43 -3.90 -3.27
CA SER A 105 -40.17 -2.94 -2.44
C SER A 105 -39.41 -1.63 -2.28
N GLU A 106 -40.09 -0.51 -2.47
CA GLU A 106 -39.56 0.84 -2.23
C GLU A 106 -39.12 1.00 -0.76
N ASP A 107 -39.88 0.42 0.17
CA ASP A 107 -39.51 0.34 1.57
C ASP A 107 -38.52 -0.82 1.80
N GLY A 108 -37.28 -0.45 2.13
CA GLY A 108 -36.14 -1.37 2.27
C GLY A 108 -35.99 -2.02 3.65
N ARG A 109 -36.88 -1.76 4.61
CA ARG A 109 -36.72 -2.25 6.00
C ARG A 109 -36.63 -3.77 6.09
N TRP A 110 -37.41 -4.51 5.29
CA TRP A 110 -37.34 -5.98 5.25
C TRP A 110 -36.03 -6.51 4.66
N ARG A 111 -35.44 -5.83 3.66
CA ARG A 111 -34.17 -6.21 3.04
C ARG A 111 -32.96 -6.04 3.96
N VAL A 112 -33.00 -5.03 4.81
CA VAL A 112 -31.89 -4.73 5.73
C VAL A 112 -31.93 -5.62 6.98
N SER A 113 -33.06 -6.25 7.26
CA SER A 113 -33.28 -7.11 8.43
C SER A 113 -32.28 -8.26 8.53
N LYS A 114 -31.96 -8.66 9.76
CA LYS A 114 -31.03 -9.76 10.02
C LYS A 114 -31.65 -11.08 9.58
N ALA A 115 -32.95 -11.27 9.84
CA ALA A 115 -33.69 -12.45 9.42
C ALA A 115 -33.59 -12.71 7.91
N TYR A 116 -33.74 -11.66 7.08
CA TYR A 116 -33.65 -11.80 5.62
C TYR A 116 -32.24 -12.15 5.14
N LYS A 117 -31.21 -11.46 5.67
CA LYS A 117 -29.81 -11.73 5.33
C LYS A 117 -29.37 -13.15 5.72
N THR A 118 -29.75 -13.62 6.90
CA THR A 118 -29.47 -14.99 7.36
C THR A 118 -30.22 -16.02 6.52
N PHE A 119 -31.47 -15.74 6.13
CA PHE A 119 -32.23 -16.64 5.27
C PHE A 119 -31.57 -16.82 3.89
N LEU A 120 -31.10 -15.74 3.28
CA LEU A 120 -30.40 -15.78 2.00
C LEU A 120 -28.93 -16.22 2.09
N GLY A 121 -28.38 -16.40 3.30
CA GLY A 121 -26.96 -16.71 3.51
C GLY A 121 -26.02 -15.55 3.18
N ILE A 122 -26.53 -14.31 3.14
CA ILE A 122 -25.80 -13.07 2.77
C ILE A 122 -25.25 -12.37 4.04
N GLY A 123 -24.97 -13.11 5.11
CA GLY A 123 -24.39 -12.57 6.34
C GLY A 123 -23.69 -13.64 7.16
N ASP A 124 -22.61 -13.25 7.86
CA ASP A 124 -21.67 -14.12 8.59
C ASP A 124 -22.36 -15.25 9.35
N SER A 125 -22.41 -16.41 8.70
CA SER A 125 -22.91 -17.65 9.29
C SER A 125 -22.08 -18.81 8.75
N ASN A 126 -20.93 -19.00 9.39
CA ASN A 126 -20.22 -20.27 9.39
C ASN A 126 -20.92 -21.20 10.41
N GLY A 127 -21.36 -22.38 9.95
CA GLY A 127 -21.59 -23.55 10.79
C GLY A 127 -23.04 -23.87 11.16
N ALA A 128 -23.68 -24.70 10.34
CA ALA A 128 -24.76 -25.57 10.79
C ALA A 128 -24.18 -26.66 11.70
N ASN A 129 -24.29 -26.53 13.02
CA ASN A 129 -24.63 -27.62 13.92
C ASN A 129 -24.91 -27.09 15.33
N GLY A 130 -26.02 -27.55 15.90
CA GLY A 130 -26.67 -26.92 17.04
C GLY A 130 -25.91 -27.03 18.36
N LYS A 131 -25.99 -25.96 19.16
CA LYS A 131 -26.35 -26.00 20.57
C LYS A 131 -26.83 -24.61 21.01
N LYS A 132 -28.00 -24.60 21.65
CA LYS A 132 -28.61 -23.45 22.33
C LYS A 132 -27.65 -22.87 23.37
N ALA A 133 -27.49 -21.55 23.37
CA ALA A 133 -27.14 -20.75 24.55
C ALA A 133 -27.84 -19.39 24.37
N THR A 134 -29.00 -19.18 24.97
CA THR A 134 -29.23 -18.50 26.27
C THR A 134 -28.72 -17.06 26.31
N ARG A 135 -29.60 -16.23 26.86
CA ARG A 135 -29.55 -14.78 27.06
C ARG A 135 -28.33 -14.37 27.92
N GLU A 136 -28.03 -13.07 27.84
CA GLU A 136 -27.31 -12.22 28.82
C GLU A 136 -25.87 -11.76 28.51
N GLU A 137 -25.79 -10.43 28.41
CA GLU A 137 -24.91 -9.52 29.16
C GLU A 137 -23.40 -9.42 28.90
N ALA A 138 -22.95 -8.20 29.17
CA ALA A 138 -21.61 -7.67 28.99
C ALA A 138 -20.59 -8.47 29.81
N GLY A 139 -19.95 -9.45 29.17
CA GLY A 139 -18.92 -10.24 29.82
C GLY A 139 -18.50 -11.49 29.05
N SER A 140 -18.09 -11.36 27.78
CA SER A 140 -17.15 -12.27 27.09
C SER A 140 -17.10 -12.00 25.58
N GLN A 141 -16.53 -10.86 25.17
CA GLN A 141 -16.15 -10.65 23.76
C GLN A 141 -14.91 -11.46 23.33
N PHE A 142 -14.18 -12.06 24.27
CA PHE A 142 -12.94 -12.81 24.04
C PHE A 142 -13.06 -13.99 23.06
N GLY A 143 -14.25 -14.53 22.82
CA GLY A 143 -14.44 -15.69 21.93
C GLY A 143 -14.64 -15.33 20.44
N ARG A 144 -15.12 -14.13 20.12
CA ARG A 144 -15.48 -13.72 18.74
C ARG A 144 -14.34 -13.04 17.98
N ASP A 145 -13.43 -12.40 18.70
CA ASP A 145 -12.28 -11.71 18.11
C ASP A 145 -11.04 -12.61 18.01
N ARG A 146 -11.14 -13.83 18.53
CA ARG A 146 -10.07 -14.83 18.55
C ARG A 146 -9.69 -15.23 17.12
N VAL A 147 -8.44 -14.96 16.76
CA VAL A 147 -7.83 -15.36 15.49
C VAL A 147 -7.80 -16.89 15.38
N ARG A 148 -8.30 -17.42 14.26
CA ARG A 148 -8.40 -18.86 13.98
C ARG A 148 -7.28 -19.39 13.11
N ASP A 149 -6.88 -18.65 12.08
CA ASP A 149 -5.86 -19.03 11.11
C ASP A 149 -5.08 -17.81 10.62
N SER A 150 -4.11 -18.02 9.71
CA SER A 150 -3.26 -16.95 9.18
C SER A 150 -4.02 -15.89 8.38
N ALA A 151 -5.10 -16.28 7.67
CA ALA A 151 -5.91 -15.38 6.86
C ALA A 151 -6.84 -14.53 7.73
N ASP A 152 -7.48 -15.14 8.74
CA ASP A 152 -8.29 -14.46 9.76
C ASP A 152 -7.45 -13.45 10.55
N TRP A 153 -6.14 -13.71 10.75
CA TRP A 153 -5.23 -12.74 11.33
C TRP A 153 -5.12 -11.46 10.47
N LEU A 154 -5.02 -11.60 9.13
CA LEU A 154 -4.95 -10.46 8.21
C LEU A 154 -6.27 -9.68 8.14
N ASP A 155 -7.40 -10.39 8.16
CA ASP A 155 -8.73 -9.78 8.19
C ASP A 155 -8.94 -8.97 9.48
N LYS A 156 -8.54 -9.52 10.62
CA LYS A 156 -8.59 -8.83 11.93
C LYS A 156 -7.63 -7.64 11.99
N HIS A 157 -6.49 -7.73 11.33
CA HIS A 157 -5.56 -6.61 11.18
C HIS A 157 -6.17 -5.48 10.31
N SER A 158 -6.87 -5.82 9.22
CA SER A 158 -7.62 -4.84 8.41
C SER A 158 -8.77 -4.21 9.22
N GLU A 159 -9.49 -5.01 10.02
CA GLU A 159 -10.52 -4.52 10.95
C GLU A 159 -9.95 -3.55 11.99
N LEU A 160 -8.76 -3.83 12.53
CA LEU A 160 -8.05 -2.95 13.45
C LEU A 160 -7.73 -1.59 12.79
N LYS A 161 -7.19 -1.61 11.57
CA LYS A 161 -6.88 -0.38 10.81
C LYS A 161 -8.14 0.47 10.56
N SER A 162 -9.24 -0.16 10.18
CA SER A 162 -10.53 0.50 9.97
C SER A 162 -11.07 1.15 11.25
N ASN A 163 -10.98 0.46 12.40
CA ASN A 163 -11.40 1.03 13.69
C ASN A 163 -10.55 2.25 14.10
N LEU A 164 -9.23 2.23 13.83
CA LEU A 164 -8.37 3.39 14.11
C LEU A 164 -8.67 4.58 13.18
N GLN A 165 -8.99 4.32 11.91
CA GLN A 165 -9.47 5.34 10.97
C GLN A 165 -10.80 5.96 11.43
N ASP A 166 -11.74 5.14 11.89
CA ASP A 166 -13.01 5.63 12.43
C ASP A 166 -12.79 6.46 13.70
N ALA A 167 -11.89 6.04 14.60
CA ALA A 167 -11.53 6.83 15.78
C ALA A 167 -10.99 8.22 15.39
N ARG A 168 -10.12 8.31 14.36
CA ARG A 168 -9.60 9.59 13.83
C ARG A 168 -10.72 10.49 13.28
N ARG A 169 -11.63 9.92 12.47
CA ARG A 169 -12.78 10.64 11.91
C ARG A 169 -13.67 11.22 13.01
N TRP A 170 -13.97 10.43 14.03
CA TRP A 170 -14.77 10.88 15.17
C TRP A 170 -14.07 11.92 16.03
N LEU A 171 -12.76 11.82 16.26
CA LEU A 171 -11.98 12.85 16.96
C LEU A 171 -11.93 14.17 16.19
N THR A 172 -11.82 14.13 14.86
CA THR A 172 -11.87 15.31 14.00
C THR A 172 -13.26 15.95 14.01
N ARG A 173 -14.32 15.14 13.92
CA ARG A 173 -15.70 15.62 14.03
C ARG A 173 -16.00 16.23 15.39
N ARG A 174 -15.37 15.73 16.47
CA ARG A 174 -15.45 16.30 17.81
C ARG A 174 -14.83 17.70 17.86
N GLU A 175 -13.71 17.93 17.18
CA GLU A 175 -13.07 19.26 17.12
C GLU A 175 -13.89 20.28 16.33
N GLN A 176 -14.47 19.84 15.22
CA GLN A 176 -15.27 20.71 14.35
C GLN A 176 -16.66 21.03 14.92
N ALA A 177 -17.17 20.18 15.82
CA ALA A 177 -18.47 20.39 16.44
C ALA A 177 -18.45 21.55 17.42
N THR A 178 -19.33 22.52 17.24
CA THR A 178 -19.53 23.65 18.16
C THR A 178 -20.56 23.36 19.25
N ALA A 179 -21.42 22.36 19.04
CA ALA A 179 -22.45 21.94 20.00
C ALA A 179 -21.92 20.85 20.95
N ALA A 180 -22.11 21.05 22.26
CA ALA A 180 -21.64 20.12 23.30
C ALA A 180 -22.20 18.69 23.14
N THR A 181 -23.45 18.54 22.72
CA THR A 181 -24.08 17.23 22.47
C THR A 181 -23.40 16.48 21.33
N ALA A 182 -23.08 17.16 20.23
CA ALA A 182 -22.37 16.61 19.09
C ALA A 182 -20.91 16.27 19.42
N GLN A 183 -20.25 17.08 20.27
CA GLN A 183 -18.91 16.78 20.77
C GLN A 183 -18.90 15.51 21.64
N HIS A 184 -19.89 15.33 22.52
CA HIS A 184 -20.01 14.14 23.35
C HIS A 184 -20.34 12.88 22.56
N GLU A 185 -21.24 12.97 21.58
CA GLU A 185 -21.56 11.86 20.68
C GLU A 185 -20.32 11.43 19.87
N ALA A 186 -19.60 12.39 19.31
CA ALA A 186 -18.36 12.14 18.58
C ALA A 186 -17.27 11.54 19.49
N ALA A 187 -17.12 12.03 20.73
CA ALA A 187 -16.20 11.46 21.72
C ALA A 187 -16.57 10.01 22.11
N ALA A 188 -17.86 9.71 22.26
CA ALA A 188 -18.35 8.39 22.61
C ALA A 188 -18.10 7.38 21.48
N ASN A 189 -18.32 7.79 20.23
CA ASN A 189 -18.03 6.97 19.06
C ASN A 189 -16.53 6.76 18.85
N ALA A 190 -15.69 7.79 19.05
CA ALA A 190 -14.24 7.64 19.05
C ALA A 190 -13.76 6.63 20.11
N LYS A 191 -14.27 6.75 21.35
CA LYS A 191 -13.96 5.83 22.45
C LYS A 191 -14.38 4.39 22.12
N LYS A 192 -15.54 4.18 21.51
CA LYS A 192 -16.02 2.86 21.09
C LYS A 192 -15.07 2.21 20.08
N SER A 193 -14.61 2.96 19.08
CA SER A 193 -13.66 2.48 18.08
C SER A 193 -12.29 2.18 18.68
N LEU A 194 -11.80 3.00 19.63
CA LEU A 194 -10.53 2.75 20.33
C LEU A 194 -10.58 1.53 21.25
N VAL A 195 -11.70 1.29 21.95
CA VAL A 195 -11.90 0.07 22.75
C VAL A 195 -11.90 -1.17 21.84
N ARG A 196 -12.57 -1.09 20.69
CA ARG A 196 -12.58 -2.18 19.69
C ARG A 196 -11.20 -2.45 19.10
N ALA A 197 -10.43 -1.39 18.82
CA ALA A 197 -9.04 -1.51 18.39
C ALA A 197 -8.18 -2.20 19.47
N GLY A 198 -8.35 -1.83 20.75
CA GLY A 198 -7.66 -2.48 21.87
C GLY A 198 -7.96 -3.97 21.98
N THR A 199 -9.23 -4.39 21.83
CA THR A 199 -9.61 -5.81 21.87
C THR A 199 -9.03 -6.60 20.69
N LEU A 200 -8.97 -6.00 19.49
CA LEU A 200 -8.40 -6.63 18.31
C LEU A 200 -6.88 -6.78 18.42
N ILE A 201 -6.18 -5.79 18.98
CA ILE A 201 -4.73 -5.87 19.25
C ILE A 201 -4.42 -7.07 20.16
N SER A 202 -5.16 -7.23 21.27
CA SER A 202 -4.98 -8.37 22.17
C SER A 202 -5.25 -9.71 21.50
N ALA A 203 -6.26 -9.79 20.62
CA ALA A 203 -6.57 -11.02 19.90
C ALA A 203 -5.56 -11.37 18.80
N LEU A 204 -5.00 -10.35 18.14
CA LEU A 204 -3.92 -10.51 17.15
C LEU A 204 -2.61 -10.96 17.79
N ASP A 205 -2.26 -10.45 18.98
CA ASP A 205 -1.10 -10.89 19.76
C ASP A 205 -1.24 -12.35 20.24
N GLU A 206 -2.43 -12.73 20.70
CA GLU A 206 -2.74 -14.10 21.10
C GLU A 206 -2.73 -15.06 19.89
N GLY A 207 -3.29 -14.64 18.75
CA GLY A 207 -3.24 -15.37 17.49
C GLY A 207 -1.82 -15.60 17.00
N LEU A 208 -0.99 -14.55 17.03
CA LEU A 208 0.40 -14.61 16.62
C LEU A 208 1.23 -15.55 17.51
N SER A 209 0.97 -15.57 18.82
CA SER A 209 1.63 -16.47 19.78
C SER A 209 1.28 -17.95 19.55
N ARG A 210 0.06 -18.24 19.09
CA ARG A 210 -0.40 -19.60 18.75
C ARG A 210 0.16 -20.07 17.41
N LEU A 211 0.10 -19.21 16.38
CA LEU A 211 0.67 -19.46 15.06
C LEU A 211 2.20 -19.62 15.09
N GLY A 212 2.86 -19.11 16.15
CA GLY A 212 4.29 -19.27 16.42
C GLY A 212 4.71 -20.52 17.19
N GLY A 213 3.76 -21.38 17.61
CA GLY A 213 4.06 -22.69 18.19
C GLY A 213 4.41 -22.72 19.68
N ALA A 214 3.89 -21.78 20.49
CA ALA A 214 4.24 -21.68 21.91
C ALA A 214 3.53 -22.70 22.85
N LYS A 215 2.62 -23.56 22.37
CA LYS A 215 2.02 -24.66 23.16
C LYS A 215 1.76 -25.90 22.28
N THR A 216 2.10 -27.06 22.82
CA THR A 216 2.13 -28.39 22.19
C THR A 216 0.75 -28.97 21.88
N ASP A 217 0.78 -29.84 20.85
CA ASP A 217 -0.18 -30.88 20.44
C ASP A 217 -1.53 -30.45 19.87
N ASP A 218 -1.56 -30.08 18.59
CA ASP A 218 -2.68 -30.47 17.74
C ASP A 218 -2.31 -30.56 16.26
N TRP A 219 -2.84 -31.59 15.59
CA TRP A 219 -2.64 -31.90 14.17
C TRP A 219 -3.45 -30.93 13.31
N SER A 220 -3.04 -29.66 13.24
CA SER A 220 -3.54 -28.73 12.22
C SER A 220 -2.44 -27.75 11.77
N SER A 221 -2.31 -27.64 10.45
CA SER A 221 -1.10 -27.31 9.72
C SER A 221 -1.11 -25.86 9.25
N GLU A 222 -0.71 -24.91 10.11
CA GLU A 222 -0.23 -23.61 9.66
C GLU A 222 0.69 -22.97 10.72
N LYS A 223 1.96 -23.35 10.72
CA LYS A 223 2.99 -22.72 11.56
C LYS A 223 3.64 -21.61 10.74
N LEU A 224 3.58 -20.37 11.22
CA LEU A 224 4.23 -19.25 10.55
C LEU A 224 5.75 -19.31 10.77
N GLY A 225 6.52 -18.94 9.75
CA GLY A 225 7.96 -18.81 9.85
C GLY A 225 8.38 -17.69 10.80
N GLU A 226 9.54 -17.81 11.43
CA GLU A 226 10.05 -16.84 12.42
C GLU A 226 10.13 -15.40 11.88
N GLY A 227 10.49 -15.25 10.60
CA GLY A 227 10.51 -13.95 9.91
C GLY A 227 9.12 -13.33 9.71
N GLU A 228 8.12 -14.14 9.36
CA GLU A 228 6.74 -13.66 9.19
C GLU A 228 6.10 -13.33 10.55
N ILE A 229 6.46 -14.06 11.61
CA ILE A 229 6.05 -13.73 12.98
C ILE A 229 6.62 -12.37 13.40
N ARG A 230 7.89 -12.11 13.07
CA ARG A 230 8.54 -10.82 13.35
C ARG A 230 7.83 -9.68 12.61
N ARG A 231 7.61 -9.83 11.30
CA ARG A 231 6.86 -8.86 10.48
C ARG A 231 5.47 -8.55 11.06
N ARG A 232 4.71 -9.58 11.43
CA ARG A 232 3.37 -9.42 12.02
C ARG A 232 3.39 -8.75 13.40
N ARG A 233 4.43 -8.99 14.19
CA ARG A 233 4.66 -8.30 15.46
C ARG A 233 4.96 -6.81 15.25
N ASP A 234 5.74 -6.48 14.23
CA ASP A 234 6.05 -5.08 13.87
C ASP A 234 4.81 -4.33 13.39
N MET A 235 3.94 -4.97 12.59
CA MET A 235 2.66 -4.41 12.17
C MET A 235 1.74 -4.08 13.36
N ILE A 236 1.60 -5.00 14.34
CA ILE A 236 0.83 -4.76 15.56
C ILE A 236 1.44 -3.62 16.38
N SER A 237 2.78 -3.57 16.49
CA SER A 237 3.50 -2.54 17.25
C SER A 237 3.22 -1.12 16.72
N GLY A 238 3.18 -0.95 15.40
CA GLY A 238 2.83 0.33 14.76
C GLY A 238 1.40 0.78 15.09
N LEU A 239 0.41 -0.10 14.90
CA LEU A 239 -1.00 0.22 15.16
C LEU A 239 -1.31 0.41 16.65
N ARG A 240 -0.54 -0.25 17.53
CA ARG A 240 -0.61 -0.04 18.99
C ARG A 240 -0.20 1.38 19.36
N LYS A 241 0.93 1.86 18.83
CA LYS A 241 1.40 3.25 19.05
C LYS A 241 0.39 4.28 18.54
N GLU A 242 -0.24 4.01 17.40
CA GLU A 242 -1.32 4.85 16.87
C GLU A 242 -2.53 4.88 17.81
N ARG A 243 -2.98 3.73 18.30
CA ARG A 243 -4.08 3.64 19.28
C ARG A 243 -3.77 4.41 20.56
N ASP A 244 -2.55 4.26 21.09
CA ASP A 244 -2.06 5.00 22.25
C ASP A 244 -2.11 6.53 21.99
N GLY A 245 -1.68 6.97 20.81
CA GLY A 245 -1.71 8.37 20.42
C GLY A 245 -3.14 8.93 20.33
N LEU A 246 -4.06 8.22 19.66
CA LEU A 246 -5.45 8.64 19.53
C LEU A 246 -6.20 8.64 20.86
N GLU A 247 -5.87 7.72 21.76
CA GLU A 247 -6.40 7.71 23.13
C GLU A 247 -5.86 8.88 23.96
N SER A 248 -4.59 9.25 23.79
CA SER A 248 -4.04 10.47 24.40
C SER A 248 -4.77 11.73 23.91
N VAL A 249 -5.09 11.83 22.62
CA VAL A 249 -5.91 12.92 22.05
C VAL A 249 -7.35 12.89 22.59
N LEU A 250 -7.95 11.71 22.74
CA LEU A 250 -9.27 11.58 23.35
C LEU A 250 -9.28 12.15 24.77
N ASN A 251 -8.23 11.88 25.56
CA ASN A 251 -8.10 12.23 26.97
C ASN A 251 -7.64 13.68 27.22
N SER A 252 -6.66 14.19 26.48
CA SER A 252 -6.13 15.57 26.61
C SER A 252 -7.19 16.64 26.36
N MET A 253 -8.10 16.40 25.42
CA MET A 253 -9.19 17.35 25.13
C MET A 253 -10.34 17.32 26.14
N ALA A 254 -10.45 16.27 26.96
CA ALA A 254 -11.39 16.23 28.09
C ALA A 254 -10.93 17.15 29.24
N VAL A 255 -9.62 17.37 29.37
CA VAL A 255 -9.01 18.31 30.33
C VAL A 255 -9.32 19.75 29.93
N LYS A 256 -9.25 20.09 28.64
CA LYS A 256 -9.59 21.42 28.11
C LYS A 256 -11.04 21.85 28.44
N ALA A 257 -12.02 20.95 28.35
CA ALA A 257 -13.41 21.23 28.70
C ALA A 257 -13.62 21.45 30.22
N ALA A 258 -12.79 20.83 31.06
CA ALA A 258 -12.82 21.00 32.52
C ALA A 258 -12.15 22.31 32.96
N ILE A 259 -11.03 22.70 32.32
CA ILE A 259 -10.30 23.95 32.61
C ILE A 259 -11.08 25.18 32.12
N SER A 260 -11.74 25.09 30.96
CA SER A 260 -12.58 26.16 30.39
C SER A 260 -13.80 26.52 31.25
N GLY A 261 -14.19 25.65 32.19
CA GLY A 261 -15.29 25.89 33.14
C GLY A 261 -14.89 26.70 34.37
N SER A 262 -13.60 27.05 34.54
CA SER A 262 -13.10 27.73 35.75
C SER A 262 -12.92 29.24 35.63
N GLY A 263 -13.13 29.83 34.45
CA GLY A 263 -12.86 31.25 34.25
C GLY A 263 -13.85 31.89 33.28
N SER A 264 -15.02 32.31 33.78
CA SER A 264 -15.80 33.45 33.28
C SER A 264 -17.12 33.58 34.06
N SER A 265 -17.33 34.75 34.64
CA SER A 265 -18.51 35.20 35.37
C SER A 265 -19.67 35.59 34.44
N ALA A 266 -20.29 34.62 33.78
CA ALA A 266 -21.57 34.82 33.10
C ALA A 266 -22.54 33.67 33.40
N THR A 267 -23.76 34.04 33.79
CA THR A 267 -24.93 33.24 34.14
C THR A 267 -24.99 31.80 33.62
N PRO A 268 -25.27 30.79 34.47
CA PRO A 268 -25.38 29.41 34.04
C PRO A 268 -26.74 29.16 33.37
N SER A 269 -26.75 29.01 32.04
CA SER A 269 -27.83 28.30 31.36
C SER A 269 -27.57 26.81 31.50
N THR A 270 -28.49 26.16 32.20
CA THR A 270 -28.58 24.74 32.51
C THR A 270 -28.36 23.87 31.27
N SER A 271 -27.17 23.27 31.12
CA SER A 271 -26.90 21.99 30.42
C SER A 271 -25.39 21.68 30.41
N SER A 272 -24.76 21.64 31.59
CA SER A 272 -23.39 21.12 31.72
C SER A 272 -23.43 19.78 32.46
N ALA A 273 -23.04 18.77 31.71
CA ALA A 273 -22.90 17.35 31.99
C ALA A 273 -22.55 16.99 33.45
N ALA A 274 -23.30 16.03 33.99
CA ALA A 274 -22.80 15.17 35.05
C ALA A 274 -21.60 14.39 34.51
N VAL A 275 -20.42 14.70 35.04
CA VAL A 275 -19.16 13.98 34.80
C VAL A 275 -19.35 12.52 35.24
N THR A 276 -19.09 11.55 34.37
CA THR A 276 -19.22 10.13 34.72
C THR A 276 -18.13 9.72 35.72
N GLU A 277 -18.44 8.78 36.60
CA GLU A 277 -17.55 8.33 37.69
C GLU A 277 -16.18 7.80 37.18
N SER A 278 -16.17 7.22 35.98
CA SER A 278 -14.95 6.79 35.28
C SER A 278 -14.02 7.95 34.87
N GLN A 279 -14.60 9.11 34.54
CA GLN A 279 -13.85 10.33 34.21
C GLN A 279 -13.31 11.02 35.48
N LYS A 280 -14.01 10.84 36.61
CA LYS A 280 -13.56 11.32 37.92
C LYS A 280 -12.40 10.48 38.48
N ALA A 281 -12.40 9.17 38.26
CA ALA A 281 -11.34 8.28 38.71
C ALA A 281 -9.97 8.55 38.03
N GLY A 282 -9.97 9.04 36.78
CA GLY A 282 -8.76 9.50 36.09
C GLY A 282 -8.21 10.82 36.63
N LEU A 283 -9.06 11.64 37.26
CA LEU A 283 -8.74 12.98 37.76
C LEU A 283 -8.08 12.99 39.15
N PHE A 284 -8.24 11.92 39.95
CA PHE A 284 -7.77 11.86 41.35
C PHE A 284 -6.67 10.84 41.62
N LYS A 285 -5.98 10.34 40.59
CA LYS A 285 -4.92 9.32 40.78
C LYS A 285 -3.66 9.84 41.50
N GLY A 286 -3.65 11.11 41.92
CA GLY A 286 -2.53 11.73 42.66
C GLY A 286 -2.90 12.41 43.99
N ALA A 287 -4.15 12.40 44.47
CA ALA A 287 -4.52 13.09 45.71
C ALA A 287 -5.41 12.23 46.60
N ALA A 288 -4.84 11.76 47.70
CA ALA A 288 -5.58 11.06 48.73
C ALA A 288 -6.47 12.03 49.54
N SER A 289 -7.70 11.57 49.81
CA SER A 289 -8.59 11.95 50.92
C SER A 289 -9.31 13.32 50.86
N ALA A 290 -10.62 13.30 50.59
CA ALA A 290 -11.68 13.95 51.40
C ALA A 290 -13.08 13.79 50.74
N LYS A 291 -14.09 13.41 51.54
CA LYS A 291 -15.53 13.32 51.14
C LYS A 291 -16.20 14.72 51.10
N PRO A 292 -17.24 14.95 50.27
CA PRO A 292 -17.91 16.24 50.22
C PRO A 292 -19.11 16.34 51.18
N SER A 293 -19.30 17.52 51.77
CA SER A 293 -20.47 17.90 52.57
C SER A 293 -21.00 19.25 52.08
N GLY A 294 -22.33 19.35 51.89
CA GLY A 294 -23.09 20.55 52.26
C GLY A 294 -23.37 21.65 51.21
N ARG A 295 -24.52 21.51 50.51
CA ARG A 295 -25.58 22.51 50.24
C ARG A 295 -25.19 24.01 50.15
N ARG A 296 -25.27 24.62 48.95
CA ARG A 296 -25.11 26.07 48.70
C ARG A 296 -26.38 26.89 49.02
N VAL A 297 -26.18 28.08 49.57
CA VAL A 297 -27.15 29.19 49.68
C VAL A 297 -26.59 30.37 48.87
N LEU A 298 -27.41 31.01 48.03
CA LEU A 298 -27.04 32.15 47.17
C LEU A 298 -27.00 33.47 47.98
N GLY A 299 -25.86 34.18 47.95
CA GLY A 299 -25.80 35.61 48.35
C GLY A 299 -24.59 36.10 49.17
N ALA A 300 -23.60 35.26 49.52
CA ALA A 300 -22.40 35.73 50.25
C ALA A 300 -21.26 36.14 49.28
N PRO A 301 -20.40 37.12 49.65
CA PRO A 301 -19.20 37.43 48.87
C PRO A 301 -18.36 36.17 48.70
N ALA A 302 -17.77 35.99 47.51
CA ALA A 302 -17.04 34.77 47.16
C ALA A 302 -16.00 34.45 48.24
N GLN A 303 -16.13 33.27 48.87
CA GLN A 303 -15.11 32.80 49.81
C GLN A 303 -13.81 32.59 49.04
N GLU A 304 -12.73 33.19 49.53
CA GLU A 304 -11.38 32.93 49.05
C GLU A 304 -11.10 31.42 49.12
N THR A 305 -10.56 30.87 48.03
CA THR A 305 -10.11 29.48 47.95
C THR A 305 -9.05 29.20 49.02
N ASP A 306 -8.99 27.97 49.55
CA ASP A 306 -8.01 27.57 50.59
C ASP A 306 -6.55 27.86 50.18
N ARG A 307 -6.25 27.91 48.87
CA ARG A 307 -4.93 28.26 48.31
C ARG A 307 -4.57 29.76 48.35
N THR A 308 -5.56 30.65 48.34
CA THR A 308 -5.36 32.11 48.32
C THR A 308 -5.56 32.74 49.70
N ARG A 309 -6.14 31.98 50.64
CA ARG A 309 -6.50 32.45 51.99
C ARG A 309 -5.30 32.68 52.92
N GLU A 310 -4.18 32.01 52.67
CA GLU A 310 -2.95 32.12 53.48
C GLU A 310 -1.89 33.04 52.86
N LEU A 311 -2.17 33.62 51.69
CA LEU A 311 -1.22 34.43 50.93
C LEU A 311 -1.54 35.92 51.09
N ASP A 312 -0.50 36.73 51.26
CA ASP A 312 -0.60 38.19 51.18
C ASP A 312 -0.72 38.65 49.71
N ASN A 313 -0.97 39.94 49.49
CA ASN A 313 -1.19 40.48 48.14
C ASN A 313 -0.02 40.18 47.17
N ASP A 314 1.22 40.17 47.68
CA ASP A 314 2.40 39.83 46.90
C ASP A 314 2.50 38.32 46.62
N GLY A 315 2.12 37.47 47.58
CA GLY A 315 2.00 36.03 47.40
C GLY A 315 0.89 35.62 46.43
N VAL A 316 -0.24 36.33 46.43
CA VAL A 316 -1.33 36.14 45.46
C VAL A 316 -0.88 36.53 44.04
N LEU A 317 -0.09 37.60 43.90
CA LEU A 317 0.46 38.02 42.61
C LEU A 317 1.49 37.00 42.07
N GLN A 318 2.35 36.45 42.93
CA GLN A 318 3.29 35.40 42.55
C GLN A 318 2.57 34.11 42.15
N LEU A 319 1.54 33.71 42.90
CA LEU A 319 0.70 32.57 42.55
C LEU A 319 -0.01 32.80 41.21
N GLN A 320 -0.51 34.01 40.94
CA GLN A 320 -1.11 34.36 39.66
C GLN A 320 -0.10 34.27 38.51
N GLN A 321 1.14 34.76 38.69
CA GLN A 321 2.20 34.66 37.68
C GLN A 321 2.68 33.21 37.45
N GLN A 322 2.60 32.36 38.47
CA GLN A 322 2.90 30.93 38.33
C GLN A 322 1.79 30.22 37.57
N ILE A 323 0.52 30.49 37.91
CA ILE A 323 -0.64 29.92 37.19
C ILE A 323 -0.65 30.34 35.72
N ILE A 324 -0.28 31.59 35.41
CA ILE A 324 -0.18 32.05 34.02
C ILE A 324 0.93 31.30 33.27
N ARG A 325 2.09 31.05 33.91
CA ARG A 325 3.17 30.28 33.29
C ARG A 325 2.81 28.81 33.06
N GLU A 326 2.13 28.18 34.02
CA GLU A 326 1.63 26.82 33.86
C GLU A 326 0.56 26.74 32.75
N GLN A 327 -0.30 27.75 32.62
CA GLN A 327 -1.27 27.84 31.52
C GLN A 327 -0.60 28.04 30.15
N ASP A 328 0.50 28.80 30.07
CA ASP A 328 1.25 28.97 28.83
C ASP A 328 1.95 27.67 28.39
N GLU A 329 2.43 26.86 29.34
CA GLU A 329 3.02 25.54 29.07
C GLU A 329 1.94 24.55 28.57
N ASP A 330 0.76 24.53 29.19
CA ASP A 330 -0.38 23.73 28.73
C ASP A 330 -0.86 24.13 27.32
N LEU A 331 -0.73 25.41 26.94
CA LEU A 331 -1.05 25.89 25.59
C LEU A 331 -0.08 25.37 24.53
N VAL A 332 1.19 25.14 24.89
CA VAL A 332 2.22 24.56 23.99
C VAL A 332 1.95 23.07 23.72
N ASP A 333 1.57 22.32 24.75
CA ASP A 333 1.20 20.91 24.61
C ASP A 333 -0.08 20.75 23.78
N LEU A 334 -1.07 21.62 24.00
CA LEU A 334 -2.28 21.66 23.20
C LEU A 334 -1.99 22.05 21.74
N ALA A 335 -1.08 23.00 21.51
CA ALA A 335 -0.66 23.39 20.16
C ALA A 335 0.01 22.22 19.43
N THR A 336 0.77 21.39 20.13
CA THR A 336 1.43 20.20 19.58
C THR A 336 0.40 19.14 19.16
N VAL A 337 -0.64 18.94 19.97
CA VAL A 337 -1.74 18.01 19.65
C VAL A 337 -2.57 18.52 18.47
N VAL A 338 -2.93 19.80 18.46
CA VAL A 338 -3.70 20.42 17.37
C VAL A 338 -2.91 20.44 16.06
N ARG A 339 -1.58 20.64 16.12
CA ARG A 339 -0.69 20.60 14.96
C ARG A 339 -0.64 19.20 14.34
N ARG A 340 -0.51 18.16 15.16
CA ARG A 340 -0.56 16.76 14.68
C ARG A 340 -1.93 16.41 14.10
N MET A 341 -3.03 16.92 14.68
CA MET A 341 -4.37 16.71 14.15
C MET A 341 -4.60 17.44 12.83
N LYS A 342 -4.05 18.65 12.67
CA LYS A 342 -4.10 19.40 11.41
C LYS A 342 -3.33 18.69 10.30
N GLU A 343 -2.11 18.20 10.58
CA GLU A 343 -1.31 17.43 9.62
C GLU A 343 -2.05 16.16 9.16
N MET A 344 -2.66 15.42 10.10
CA MET A 344 -3.47 14.25 9.76
C MET A 344 -4.76 14.59 9.00
N GLY A 345 -5.43 15.69 9.34
CA GLY A 345 -6.63 16.15 8.64
C GLY A 345 -6.35 16.59 7.19
N VAL A 346 -5.16 17.14 6.93
CA VAL A 346 -4.70 17.53 5.59
C VAL A 346 -4.41 16.29 4.74
N GLN A 347 -3.74 15.27 5.29
CA GLN A 347 -3.50 14.01 4.59
C GLN A 347 -4.81 13.27 4.24
N ILE A 348 -5.83 13.35 5.09
CA ILE A 348 -7.13 12.71 4.84
C ILE A 348 -7.97 13.49 3.81
N ASN A 349 -7.93 14.82 3.82
CA ASN A 349 -8.63 15.60 2.79
C ASN A 349 -8.02 15.32 1.41
N ALA A 350 -6.70 15.16 1.33
CA ALA A 350 -6.03 14.74 0.11
C ALA A 350 -6.53 13.36 -0.36
N GLU A 351 -6.61 12.38 0.54
CA GLU A 351 -7.12 11.03 0.21
C GLU A 351 -8.63 11.02 -0.15
N LEU A 352 -9.45 11.89 0.46
CA LEU A 352 -10.89 12.02 0.12
C LEU A 352 -11.13 12.72 -1.21
N VAL A 353 -10.31 13.73 -1.54
CA VAL A 353 -10.33 14.38 -2.86
C VAL A 353 -9.91 13.38 -3.94
N GLU A 354 -8.92 12.56 -3.65
CA GLU A 354 -8.44 11.48 -4.53
C GLU A 354 -9.52 10.39 -4.75
N GLN A 355 -10.22 9.96 -3.69
CA GLN A 355 -11.32 8.99 -3.81
C GLN A 355 -12.57 9.55 -4.54
N ASN A 356 -12.87 10.84 -4.38
CA ASN A 356 -13.95 11.48 -5.13
C ASN A 356 -13.59 11.66 -6.61
N ALA A 357 -12.33 11.96 -6.93
CA ALA A 357 -11.83 11.97 -8.30
C ALA A 357 -11.87 10.56 -8.93
N LEU A 358 -11.59 9.52 -8.14
CA LEU A 358 -11.68 8.12 -8.55
C LEU A 358 -13.13 7.67 -8.86
N MET A 359 -14.13 8.19 -8.15
CA MET A 359 -15.54 7.93 -8.49
C MET A 359 -15.97 8.57 -9.81
N GLY A 360 -15.46 9.77 -10.13
CA GLY A 360 -15.76 10.42 -11.42
C GLY A 360 -15.18 9.65 -12.61
N LEU A 361 -13.96 9.13 -12.46
CA LEU A 361 -13.32 8.29 -13.48
C LEU A 361 -14.02 6.93 -13.64
N PHE A 362 -14.58 6.38 -12.56
CA PHE A 362 -15.37 5.15 -12.62
C PHE A 362 -16.70 5.35 -13.36
N GLU A 363 -17.39 6.48 -13.18
CA GLU A 363 -18.60 6.80 -13.96
C GLU A 363 -18.30 6.92 -15.46
N GLU A 364 -17.20 7.60 -15.81
CA GLU A 364 -16.77 7.76 -17.21
C GLU A 364 -16.38 6.42 -17.86
N ASP A 365 -15.71 5.53 -17.12
CA ASP A 365 -15.37 4.20 -17.60
C ASP A 365 -16.58 3.28 -17.72
N VAL A 366 -17.60 3.43 -16.87
CA VAL A 366 -18.88 2.71 -16.99
C VAL A 366 -19.62 3.15 -18.25
N GLU A 367 -19.66 4.45 -18.57
CA GLU A 367 -20.26 4.95 -19.82
C GLU A 367 -19.50 4.46 -21.06
N ARG A 368 -18.17 4.46 -21.00
CA ARG A 368 -17.30 3.97 -22.08
C ARG A 368 -17.47 2.47 -22.34
N VAL A 369 -17.61 1.67 -21.28
CA VAL A 369 -17.87 0.23 -21.36
C VAL A 369 -19.27 -0.04 -21.88
N ASP A 370 -20.29 0.71 -21.47
CA ASP A 370 -21.65 0.61 -22.02
C ASP A 370 -21.69 0.93 -23.54
N GLY A 371 -20.92 1.94 -23.97
CA GLY A 371 -20.72 2.26 -25.39
C GLY A 371 -20.09 1.11 -26.18
N LYS A 372 -19.04 0.49 -25.64
CA LYS A 372 -18.39 -0.68 -26.26
C LYS A 372 -19.30 -1.91 -26.30
N ILE A 373 -20.09 -2.14 -25.25
CA ILE A 373 -21.08 -3.22 -25.19
C ILE A 373 -22.18 -3.01 -26.23
N LYS A 374 -22.67 -1.78 -26.43
CA LYS A 374 -23.62 -1.45 -27.51
C LYS A 374 -23.05 -1.73 -28.90
N ILE A 375 -21.78 -1.41 -29.14
CA ILE A 375 -21.09 -1.70 -30.41
C ILE A 375 -20.92 -3.21 -30.61
N ALA A 376 -20.51 -3.93 -29.56
CA ALA A 376 -20.40 -5.39 -29.59
C ALA A 376 -21.75 -6.05 -29.88
N LYS A 377 -22.83 -5.59 -29.25
CA LYS A 377 -24.20 -6.07 -29.48
C LYS A 377 -24.64 -5.85 -30.93
N LYS A 378 -24.37 -4.66 -31.52
CA LYS A 378 -24.61 -4.40 -32.95
C LYS A 378 -23.83 -5.34 -33.87
N ARG A 379 -22.58 -5.69 -33.52
CA ARG A 379 -21.77 -6.63 -34.31
C ARG A 379 -22.30 -8.06 -34.20
N VAL A 380 -22.73 -8.48 -33.02
CA VAL A 380 -23.37 -9.79 -32.79
C VAL A 380 -24.68 -9.90 -33.56
N ASP A 381 -25.52 -8.85 -33.56
CA ASP A 381 -26.75 -8.82 -34.35
C ASP A 381 -26.47 -8.90 -35.86
N LYS A 382 -25.39 -8.26 -36.32
CA LYS A 382 -24.94 -8.35 -37.73
C LYS A 382 -24.51 -9.78 -38.08
N ILE A 383 -23.77 -10.46 -37.20
CA ILE A 383 -23.36 -11.87 -37.36
C ILE A 383 -24.57 -12.79 -37.34
N ARG A 384 -25.54 -12.56 -36.45
CA ARG A 384 -26.82 -13.29 -36.42
C ARG A 384 -27.61 -13.13 -37.72
N THR A 385 -27.54 -11.94 -38.34
CA THR A 385 -28.17 -11.68 -39.64
C THR A 385 -27.47 -12.43 -40.78
N TYR A 386 -26.12 -12.50 -40.78
CA TYR A 386 -25.35 -13.32 -41.73
C TYR A 386 -25.51 -14.82 -41.51
N SER A 387 -25.63 -15.26 -40.26
CA SER A 387 -25.90 -16.65 -39.90
C SER A 387 -27.29 -17.09 -40.39
N ASN A 388 -28.31 -16.25 -40.23
CA ASN A 388 -29.64 -16.50 -40.81
C ASN A 388 -29.65 -16.49 -42.34
N SER A 389 -28.76 -15.72 -42.99
CA SER A 389 -28.58 -15.75 -44.45
C SER A 389 -27.89 -17.03 -44.95
N TRP A 390 -27.08 -17.69 -44.12
CA TRP A 390 -26.46 -18.99 -44.44
C TRP A 390 -27.42 -20.17 -44.24
N TYR A 391 -28.37 -20.08 -43.31
CA TYR A 391 -29.40 -21.11 -43.12
C TYR A 391 -30.41 -21.19 -44.28
N HIS A 392 -30.52 -20.15 -45.13
CA HIS A 392 -31.32 -20.22 -46.36
C HIS A 392 -30.62 -20.88 -47.56
N LEU A 393 -29.32 -21.20 -47.46
CA LEU A 393 -28.55 -21.88 -48.52
C LEU A 393 -28.32 -23.38 -48.27
N ALA A 394 -28.80 -23.91 -47.13
CA ALA A 394 -28.66 -25.31 -46.77
C ALA A 394 -30.00 -25.91 -46.31
N MET A 395 -30.90 -26.19 -47.26
CA MET A 395 -31.94 -27.22 -47.12
C MET A 395 -32.09 -28.01 -48.43
N PRO A 396 -32.52 -29.29 -48.35
CA PRO A 396 -32.29 -30.27 -49.40
C PRO A 396 -33.36 -30.21 -50.51
N CYS A 397 -32.90 -30.23 -51.76
CA CYS A 397 -33.77 -30.39 -52.93
C CYS A 397 -34.09 -31.88 -53.11
N GLN A 398 -35.32 -32.29 -52.77
CA GLN A 398 -35.85 -33.62 -53.02
C GLN A 398 -37.07 -33.47 -53.95
N SER A 399 -36.88 -33.66 -55.26
CA SER A 399 -37.91 -34.05 -56.24
C SER A 399 -37.30 -34.28 -57.65
N TYR A 400 -37.63 -35.43 -58.23
CA TYR A 400 -37.28 -36.04 -59.53
C TYR A 400 -37.56 -35.18 -60.80
N PRO A 401 -37.38 -35.68 -62.05
CA PRO A 401 -36.20 -36.27 -62.71
C PRO A 401 -35.96 -35.66 -64.13
N ALA A 402 -34.76 -35.77 -64.73
CA ALA A 402 -34.58 -36.02 -66.18
C ALA A 402 -33.12 -35.91 -66.66
N CYS A 403 -32.82 -36.74 -67.67
CA CYS A 403 -31.76 -36.63 -68.66
C CYS A 403 -30.34 -37.13 -68.30
N HIS A 404 -30.11 -38.39 -68.69
CA HIS A 404 -28.95 -38.88 -69.44
C HIS A 404 -27.92 -37.81 -69.86
N VAL A 405 -26.63 -38.05 -69.60
CA VAL A 405 -25.64 -38.56 -70.56
C VAL A 405 -24.32 -38.83 -69.81
N SER A 406 -23.72 -39.98 -70.12
CA SER A 406 -22.46 -40.51 -69.61
C SER A 406 -21.25 -39.60 -69.83
N PHE A 407 -20.36 -39.47 -68.84
CA PHE A 407 -18.96 -39.14 -69.08
C PHE A 407 -18.05 -39.95 -68.13
N SER A 408 -17.04 -40.57 -68.74
CA SER A 408 -16.10 -41.51 -68.16
C SER A 408 -15.15 -40.86 -67.14
N TRP A 409 -14.87 -41.60 -66.07
CA TRP A 409 -13.81 -41.32 -65.10
C TRP A 409 -12.42 -41.58 -65.69
N GLN A 410 -11.51 -40.60 -65.57
CA GLN A 410 -10.06 -40.85 -65.48
C GLN A 410 -9.45 -40.01 -64.34
N PRO A 411 -8.58 -40.58 -63.49
CA PRO A 411 -7.96 -39.87 -62.38
C PRO A 411 -6.69 -39.13 -62.82
N ILE A 412 -6.56 -37.86 -62.42
CA ILE A 412 -5.34 -37.06 -62.59
C ILE A 412 -4.48 -37.15 -61.33
N THR A 413 -3.19 -37.40 -61.54
CA THR A 413 -2.12 -37.74 -60.60
C THR A 413 -1.56 -36.56 -59.78
N PRO A 414 -0.80 -36.82 -58.68
CA PRO A 414 -0.44 -35.82 -57.67
C PRO A 414 0.84 -35.05 -58.06
N ARG A 415 0.78 -34.25 -59.13
CA ARG A 415 1.92 -33.41 -59.56
C ARG A 415 1.64 -31.92 -59.61
N ARG A 416 0.41 -31.48 -59.33
CA ARG A 416 -0.01 -30.06 -59.40
C ARG A 416 -0.19 -29.35 -58.06
N THR A 417 -0.21 -30.08 -56.94
CA THR A 417 -0.30 -29.49 -55.59
C THR A 417 1.04 -28.97 -55.07
N PHE A 418 2.16 -29.48 -55.57
CA PHE A 418 3.50 -29.01 -55.18
C PHE A 418 3.90 -27.67 -55.78
N TYR A 419 3.43 -27.33 -56.98
CA TYR A 419 3.78 -26.06 -57.64
C TYR A 419 3.13 -24.83 -56.97
N TRP A 420 1.95 -24.99 -56.37
CA TRP A 420 1.26 -23.90 -55.69
C TRP A 420 1.84 -23.59 -54.30
N MET A 421 2.32 -24.60 -53.56
CA MET A 421 3.00 -24.35 -52.29
C MET A 421 4.38 -23.71 -52.46
N PHE A 422 5.12 -24.05 -53.53
CA PHE A 422 6.45 -23.49 -53.78
C PHE A 422 6.41 -22.01 -54.18
N LEU A 423 5.36 -21.58 -54.90
CA LEU A 423 5.17 -20.18 -55.29
C LEU A 423 4.85 -19.28 -54.09
N ILE A 424 4.06 -19.75 -53.13
CA ILE A 424 3.69 -18.95 -51.94
C ILE A 424 4.89 -18.76 -51.01
N VAL A 425 5.70 -19.81 -50.79
CA VAL A 425 6.91 -19.75 -49.96
C VAL A 425 8.00 -18.89 -50.62
N SER A 426 8.13 -18.93 -51.95
CA SER A 426 9.05 -18.09 -52.71
C SER A 426 8.69 -16.59 -52.63
N THR A 427 7.41 -16.24 -52.65
CA THR A 427 6.96 -14.85 -52.54
C THR A 427 7.20 -14.25 -51.14
N PHE A 428 7.08 -15.05 -50.08
CA PHE A 428 7.39 -14.59 -48.72
C PHE A 428 8.90 -14.42 -48.48
N ALA A 429 9.75 -15.25 -49.10
CA ALA A 429 11.20 -15.12 -49.01
C ALA A 429 11.73 -13.87 -49.74
N LEU A 430 11.12 -13.47 -50.86
CA LEU A 430 11.51 -12.28 -51.61
C LEU A 430 11.11 -10.96 -50.90
N ILE A 431 10.01 -10.95 -50.16
CA ILE A 431 9.57 -9.79 -49.37
C ILE A 431 10.50 -9.57 -48.16
N HIS A 432 10.97 -10.65 -47.52
CA HIS A 432 11.96 -10.55 -46.44
C HIS A 432 13.35 -10.11 -46.91
N PHE A 433 13.77 -10.50 -48.13
CA PHE A 433 15.05 -10.05 -48.68
C PHE A 433 15.03 -8.58 -49.14
N TRP A 434 13.88 -8.06 -49.56
CA TRP A 434 13.74 -6.66 -49.98
C TRP A 434 13.79 -5.67 -48.80
N HIS A 435 13.45 -6.10 -47.58
CA HIS A 435 13.53 -5.27 -46.37
C HIS A 435 14.92 -5.28 -45.69
N MET A 436 15.85 -6.16 -46.09
CA MET A 436 17.23 -6.20 -45.55
C MET A 436 18.29 -5.55 -46.48
N GLY A 437 17.89 -4.98 -47.63
CA GLY A 437 18.81 -4.53 -48.68
C GLY A 437 19.02 -3.02 -48.82
N SER A 438 18.46 -2.18 -47.95
CA SER A 438 18.62 -0.72 -48.03
C SER A 438 19.50 -0.19 -46.91
N ASP A 439 20.80 -0.46 -46.99
CA ASP A 439 21.86 0.38 -46.42
C ASP A 439 23.24 -0.13 -46.87
N ALA A 440 23.67 0.30 -48.06
CA ALA A 440 25.09 0.30 -48.42
C ALA A 440 25.40 1.28 -49.56
N GLN A 441 26.28 2.23 -49.24
CA GLN A 441 27.17 3.01 -50.12
C GLN A 441 26.66 4.35 -50.68
N TYR A 442 27.13 5.44 -50.04
CA TYR A 442 27.89 6.49 -50.74
C TYR A 442 29.10 6.91 -49.89
N LEU A 443 30.20 7.19 -50.60
CA LEU A 443 31.59 7.22 -50.14
C LEU A 443 32.17 8.64 -50.33
N ARG A 444 33.04 9.07 -49.39
CA ARG A 444 34.12 10.09 -49.49
C ARG A 444 33.78 11.58 -49.71
N MET A 445 34.29 12.44 -48.82
CA MET A 445 35.55 13.22 -49.01
C MET A 445 36.01 13.89 -47.69
N ARG A 446 37.33 13.91 -47.46
CA ARG A 446 38.08 14.74 -46.48
C ARG A 446 38.73 15.93 -47.22
N PRO A 447 39.11 17.00 -46.49
CA PRO A 447 40.54 17.41 -46.35
C PRO A 447 40.89 17.73 -44.86
N THR A 448 41.94 17.16 -44.24
CA THR A 448 43.37 17.56 -44.12
C THR A 448 43.66 18.94 -43.51
N ASP A 449 44.31 18.94 -42.34
CA ASP A 449 45.54 19.66 -41.91
C ASP A 449 45.66 19.51 -40.37
N SER A 450 46.51 18.66 -39.77
CA SER A 450 47.98 18.70 -39.54
C SER A 450 48.48 19.79 -38.57
N LEU A 451 49.02 19.34 -37.42
CA LEU A 451 50.23 19.80 -36.67
C LEU A 451 50.17 19.14 -35.25
N GLN A 452 50.72 17.95 -35.00
CA GLN A 452 52.11 17.61 -34.62
C GLN A 452 52.78 18.53 -33.58
N SER A 453 53.06 17.97 -32.39
CA SER A 453 54.44 17.61 -31.96
C SER A 453 54.41 16.73 -30.68
N ASN A 454 54.87 15.48 -30.66
CA ASN A 454 56.28 15.01 -30.55
C ASN A 454 56.91 15.41 -29.18
N LEU A 455 57.45 14.53 -28.32
CA LEU A 455 58.41 13.44 -28.55
C LEU A 455 58.64 12.57 -27.27
N ASN A 456 58.83 11.25 -27.48
CA ASN A 456 59.93 10.37 -27.05
C ASN A 456 60.37 10.27 -25.56
N SER A 457 60.89 9.17 -25.03
CA SER A 457 61.17 7.79 -25.50
C SER A 457 61.93 7.03 -24.39
N ASN A 458 61.79 5.68 -24.36
CA ASN A 458 62.83 4.65 -24.09
C ASN A 458 63.62 4.68 -22.76
N SER A 459 64.14 3.59 -22.17
CA SER A 459 64.02 2.13 -22.29
C SER A 459 65.03 1.52 -21.29
N THR A 460 64.63 0.44 -20.62
CA THR A 460 65.41 -0.79 -20.26
C THR A 460 66.63 -0.81 -19.31
N ALA A 461 66.52 -1.79 -18.38
CA ALA A 461 67.50 -2.79 -17.90
C ALA A 461 68.58 -2.34 -16.90
N ASP A 462 69.11 -3.16 -15.97
CA ASP A 462 68.78 -4.41 -15.27
C ASP A 462 69.93 -4.61 -14.24
N GLY A 463 69.68 -5.30 -13.12
CA GLY A 463 70.70 -6.08 -12.39
C GLY A 463 71.37 -5.51 -11.11
N GLY A 464 71.15 -6.20 -9.96
CA GLY A 464 72.21 -6.49 -8.98
C GLY A 464 72.03 -6.07 -7.50
N GLN A 465 71.62 -7.01 -6.65
CA GLN A 465 71.71 -7.08 -5.15
C GLN A 465 73.18 -7.27 -4.64
N PRO A 466 73.55 -7.33 -3.32
CA PRO A 466 72.79 -7.19 -2.05
C PRO A 466 73.47 -6.41 -0.85
N THR A 467 72.66 -6.07 0.17
CA THR A 467 72.77 -5.96 1.69
C THR A 467 74.13 -5.77 2.44
N PRO A 468 74.21 -5.38 3.77
CA PRO A 468 73.18 -5.37 4.84
C PRO A 468 73.17 -4.25 5.93
N ASP A 469 72.08 -4.28 6.72
CA ASP A 469 71.89 -3.94 8.16
C ASP A 469 71.94 -2.48 8.66
N ASP A 470 70.80 -1.94 9.13
CA ASP A 470 70.46 -1.94 10.57
C ASP A 470 69.04 -1.36 10.87
N ARG A 471 68.25 -2.18 11.58
CA ARG A 471 67.08 -2.00 12.48
C ARG A 471 66.45 -0.61 12.74
N GLN A 472 65.14 -0.47 12.42
CA GLN A 472 64.00 -0.32 13.38
C GLN A 472 62.64 -0.15 12.65
N PRO A 473 61.49 -0.52 13.28
CA PRO A 473 60.25 -0.80 12.55
C PRO A 473 59.49 0.50 12.23
N LYS A 474 59.31 0.79 10.93
CA LYS A 474 58.30 1.73 10.44
C LYS A 474 57.08 0.96 9.96
N ILE A 475 55.93 1.42 10.40
CA ILE A 475 54.62 1.05 9.89
C ILE A 475 54.46 1.83 8.58
N ASP A 476 54.54 1.14 7.45
CA ASP A 476 54.45 1.76 6.14
C ASP A 476 53.00 2.11 5.80
N HIS A 477 52.70 3.41 5.80
CA HIS A 477 51.58 3.96 5.04
C HIS A 477 51.98 3.98 3.56
N GLU A 478 51.73 2.88 2.86
CA GLU A 478 51.79 2.85 1.40
C GLU A 478 50.38 3.10 0.85
N GLN A 479 50.04 4.38 0.64
CA GLN A 479 48.92 4.75 -0.22
C GLN A 479 49.36 4.54 -1.67
N SER A 480 48.98 3.41 -2.26
CA SER A 480 49.11 3.20 -3.70
C SER A 480 48.07 4.07 -4.43
N ASN A 481 48.56 5.01 -5.24
CA ASN A 481 47.77 5.72 -6.26
C ASN A 481 47.44 4.74 -7.40
N HIS A 482 46.51 3.81 -7.16
CA HIS A 482 45.84 3.08 -8.22
C HIS A 482 44.54 3.82 -8.55
N GLU A 483 44.44 4.36 -9.77
CA GLU A 483 43.12 4.72 -10.32
C GLU A 483 42.19 3.49 -10.18
N PRO A 484 40.96 3.67 -9.71
CA PRO A 484 40.04 2.56 -9.54
C PRO A 484 39.78 1.93 -10.90
N SER A 485 39.99 0.62 -10.99
CA SER A 485 39.76 -0.12 -12.23
C SER A 485 38.33 0.12 -12.73
N THR A 486 38.15 0.43 -14.01
CA THR A 486 36.83 0.68 -14.61
C THR A 486 36.27 -0.60 -15.22
N THR A 487 34.94 -0.74 -15.25
CA THR A 487 34.28 -1.77 -16.06
C THR A 487 34.64 -1.58 -17.54
N ASP A 488 34.44 -2.63 -18.33
CA ASP A 488 34.59 -2.64 -19.79
C ASP A 488 33.72 -1.60 -20.51
N TYR A 489 32.70 -1.07 -19.83
CA TYR A 489 31.79 -0.05 -20.34
C TYR A 489 31.86 1.29 -19.61
N GLY A 490 32.89 1.52 -18.79
CA GLY A 490 33.25 2.84 -18.26
C GLY A 490 32.59 3.26 -16.95
N ILE A 491 32.00 2.33 -16.19
CA ILE A 491 31.58 2.59 -14.81
C ILE A 491 32.74 2.21 -13.88
N PRO A 492 33.24 3.11 -13.01
CA PRO A 492 34.33 2.78 -12.09
C PRO A 492 33.93 1.68 -11.09
N ARG A 493 34.84 0.75 -10.77
CA ARG A 493 34.60 -0.30 -9.76
C ARG A 493 34.75 0.23 -8.33
N LEU A 494 33.93 1.23 -8.00
CA LEU A 494 33.82 1.86 -6.70
C LEU A 494 32.47 1.51 -6.08
N LEU A 495 32.48 1.09 -4.82
CA LEU A 495 31.28 0.76 -4.07
C LEU A 495 31.21 1.64 -2.81
N TRP A 496 30.23 2.53 -2.77
CA TRP A 496 30.09 3.57 -1.75
C TRP A 496 29.02 3.20 -0.71
N TYR A 497 29.35 3.42 0.55
CA TYR A 497 28.45 3.29 1.70
C TYR A 497 28.56 4.51 2.60
N LYS A 498 27.44 4.93 3.22
CA LYS A 498 27.44 5.98 4.25
C LYS A 498 27.29 5.34 5.64
N LEU A 499 28.24 5.57 6.55
CA LEU A 499 28.16 5.16 7.95
C LEU A 499 27.45 6.20 8.84
N GLY A 500 26.46 5.76 9.62
CA GLY A 500 25.95 6.55 10.75
C GLY A 500 26.95 6.64 11.92
N PRO A 501 26.65 7.41 12.97
CA PRO A 501 27.49 7.52 14.17
C PRO A 501 27.79 6.20 14.87
N MET A 502 26.95 5.17 14.68
CA MET A 502 27.20 3.82 15.23
C MET A 502 28.30 3.06 14.48
N GLY A 503 28.77 3.58 13.34
CA GLY A 503 29.72 2.89 12.48
C GLY A 503 29.14 1.62 11.88
N LEU A 504 30.02 0.67 11.53
CA LEU A 504 29.62 -0.58 10.90
C LEU A 504 29.26 -1.63 11.98
N ILE A 505 27.96 -1.86 12.18
CA ILE A 505 27.44 -2.84 13.14
C ILE A 505 27.30 -4.24 12.51
N PRO A 506 27.22 -5.33 13.30
CA PRO A 506 27.27 -6.71 12.77
C PRO A 506 26.24 -7.02 11.67
N ASP A 507 25.00 -6.56 11.81
CA ASP A 507 23.94 -6.80 10.82
C ASP A 507 24.25 -6.06 9.50
N THR A 508 24.58 -4.77 9.58
CA THR A 508 24.99 -3.98 8.40
C THR A 508 26.24 -4.54 7.74
N LYS A 509 27.23 -4.99 8.53
CA LYS A 509 28.42 -5.64 8.02
C LYS A 509 28.07 -6.88 7.23
N LYS A 510 27.18 -7.72 7.75
CA LYS A 510 26.74 -8.95 7.07
C LYS A 510 26.11 -8.64 5.71
N TRP A 511 25.28 -7.60 5.64
CA TRP A 511 24.64 -7.19 4.39
C TRP A 511 25.66 -6.61 3.40
N THR A 512 26.50 -5.66 3.83
CA THR A 512 27.54 -5.11 2.95
C THR A 512 28.57 -6.16 2.51
N ASP A 513 28.95 -7.09 3.39
CA ASP A 513 29.86 -8.20 3.08
C ASP A 513 29.32 -9.08 1.95
N SER A 514 27.99 -9.23 1.83
CA SER A 514 27.40 -9.99 0.71
C SER A 514 27.71 -9.36 -0.65
N CYS A 515 27.74 -8.03 -0.72
CA CYS A 515 28.14 -7.31 -1.93
C CYS A 515 29.65 -7.32 -2.13
N ILE A 516 30.42 -7.04 -1.08
CA ILE A 516 31.89 -6.93 -1.16
C ILE A 516 32.54 -8.26 -1.52
N ASN A 517 32.14 -9.35 -0.84
CA ASN A 517 32.76 -10.66 -1.04
C ASN A 517 32.44 -11.25 -2.43
N SER A 518 31.26 -10.94 -2.98
CA SER A 518 30.88 -11.34 -4.33
C SER A 518 31.55 -10.52 -5.43
N ASN A 519 32.22 -9.41 -5.08
CA ASN A 519 32.80 -8.46 -6.03
C ASN A 519 34.24 -8.06 -5.64
N PRO A 520 35.21 -8.99 -5.64
CA PRO A 520 36.57 -8.73 -5.16
C PRO A 520 37.34 -7.68 -5.98
N GLY A 521 36.92 -7.41 -7.23
CA GLY A 521 37.49 -6.34 -8.06
C GLY A 521 36.94 -4.93 -7.75
N TRP A 522 35.96 -4.82 -6.86
CA TRP A 522 35.32 -3.56 -6.48
C TRP A 522 35.91 -3.03 -5.18
N LYS A 523 36.28 -1.74 -5.18
CA LYS A 523 36.79 -1.06 -3.99
C LYS A 523 35.63 -0.50 -3.16
N ALA A 524 35.36 -1.16 -2.04
CA ALA A 524 34.37 -0.69 -1.08
C ALA A 524 34.92 0.46 -0.23
N THR A 525 34.15 1.54 -0.11
CA THR A 525 34.49 2.73 0.67
C THR A 525 33.33 3.09 1.58
N PHE A 526 33.62 3.21 2.88
CA PHE A 526 32.66 3.59 3.91
C PHE A 526 32.91 5.03 4.35
N MET A 527 31.98 5.92 4.04
CA MET A 527 32.05 7.34 4.33
C MET A 527 31.50 7.63 5.73
N THR A 528 32.36 8.10 6.64
CA THR A 528 31.91 8.73 7.89
C THR A 528 31.43 10.16 7.62
N ASP A 529 30.76 10.78 8.59
CA ASP A 529 30.31 12.17 8.46
C ASP A 529 31.50 13.12 8.22
N GLU A 530 32.62 12.93 8.93
CA GLU A 530 33.82 13.76 8.77
C GLU A 530 34.51 13.53 7.43
N ALA A 531 34.60 12.26 6.98
CA ALA A 531 35.19 11.92 5.70
C ALA A 531 34.35 12.46 4.53
N ALA A 532 33.02 12.42 4.65
CA ALA A 532 32.10 12.98 3.68
C ALA A 532 32.20 14.51 3.60
N ASP A 533 32.28 15.20 4.74
CA ASP A 533 32.43 16.66 4.77
C ASP A 533 33.74 17.10 4.12
N GLU A 534 34.85 16.43 4.43
CA GLU A 534 36.14 16.71 3.81
C GLU A 534 36.17 16.35 2.32
N TYR A 535 35.47 15.30 1.92
CA TYR A 535 35.33 14.94 0.52
C TYR A 535 34.58 16.03 -0.26
N VAL A 536 33.40 16.44 0.21
CA VAL A 536 32.56 17.44 -0.49
C VAL A 536 33.29 18.77 -0.60
N LYS A 537 33.96 19.24 0.47
CA LYS A 537 34.78 20.47 0.43
C LYS A 537 35.84 20.45 -0.66
N LYS A 538 36.46 19.29 -0.91
CA LYS A 538 37.56 19.14 -1.87
C LYS A 538 37.04 18.94 -3.30
N ALA A 539 36.10 18.02 -3.48
CA ALA A 539 35.58 17.66 -4.80
C ALA A 539 34.72 18.78 -5.41
N TYR A 540 33.96 19.50 -4.59
CA TYR A 540 33.02 20.54 -5.04
C TYR A 540 33.51 21.96 -4.77
N VAL A 541 34.82 22.19 -4.65
CA VAL A 541 35.40 23.52 -4.37
C VAL A 541 34.96 24.61 -5.38
N MET A 542 34.64 24.22 -6.62
CA MET A 542 34.16 25.11 -7.67
C MET A 542 32.63 25.35 -7.64
N ARG A 543 31.91 24.69 -6.73
CA ARG A 543 30.47 24.79 -6.49
C ARG A 543 30.23 25.17 -5.02
N PRO A 544 30.49 26.43 -4.64
CA PRO A 544 30.32 26.88 -3.25
C PRO A 544 28.87 26.72 -2.76
N ASP A 545 27.90 26.86 -3.65
CA ASP A 545 26.48 26.57 -3.41
C ASP A 545 26.26 25.14 -2.93
N VAL A 546 26.91 24.15 -3.54
CA VAL A 546 26.84 22.75 -3.11
C VAL A 546 27.53 22.55 -1.76
N VAL A 547 28.73 23.11 -1.60
CA VAL A 547 29.55 22.94 -0.39
C VAL A 547 28.86 23.56 0.83
N GLU A 548 28.39 24.81 0.71
CA GLU A 548 27.73 25.53 1.79
C GLU A 548 26.43 24.84 2.21
N ASN A 549 25.59 24.47 1.25
CA ASN A 549 24.34 23.76 1.54
C ASN A 549 24.61 22.39 2.18
N TYR A 550 25.51 21.58 1.60
CA TYR A 550 25.80 20.24 2.12
C TYR A 550 26.37 20.27 3.55
N LEU A 551 27.34 21.15 3.82
CA LEU A 551 27.96 21.25 5.14
C LEU A 551 27.00 21.84 6.17
N GLY A 552 26.10 22.71 5.73
CA GLY A 552 25.10 23.34 6.58
C GLY A 552 23.95 22.42 6.97
N LEU A 553 23.66 21.36 6.21
CA LEU A 553 22.56 20.44 6.54
C LEU A 553 22.79 19.76 7.90
N SER A 554 21.88 20.01 8.84
CA SER A 554 21.90 19.42 10.18
C SER A 554 21.11 18.10 10.29
N ILE A 555 20.25 17.80 9.30
CA ILE A 555 19.42 16.60 9.27
C ILE A 555 20.20 15.46 8.58
N PRO A 556 20.55 14.37 9.30
CA PRO A 556 21.44 13.33 8.77
C PRO A 556 20.96 12.64 7.50
N ILE A 557 19.66 12.34 7.37
CA ILE A 557 19.12 11.69 6.18
C ILE A 557 19.24 12.57 4.93
N LEU A 558 19.00 13.88 5.04
CA LEU A 558 19.14 14.80 3.90
C LEU A 558 20.60 14.87 3.44
N LYS A 559 21.51 14.87 4.40
CA LYS A 559 22.95 14.87 4.13
C LYS A 559 23.39 13.56 3.47
N ALA A 560 22.91 12.41 3.95
CA ALA A 560 23.18 11.11 3.33
C ALA A 560 22.61 10.99 1.90
N ASP A 561 21.37 11.45 1.69
CA ASP A 561 20.71 11.49 0.38
C ASP A 561 21.47 12.41 -0.60
N MET A 562 21.91 13.59 -0.17
CA MET A 562 22.71 14.47 -1.03
C MET A 562 24.08 13.85 -1.35
N LEU A 563 24.74 13.27 -0.34
CA LEU A 563 26.07 12.67 -0.48
C LEU A 563 26.09 11.57 -1.55
N ARG A 564 25.07 10.70 -1.60
CA ARG A 564 25.07 9.61 -2.59
C ARG A 564 25.07 10.12 -4.02
N TYR A 565 24.33 11.19 -4.31
CA TYR A 565 24.32 11.79 -5.64
C TYR A 565 25.65 12.50 -5.93
N LEU A 566 26.23 13.18 -4.93
CA LEU A 566 27.53 13.85 -5.06
C LEU A 566 28.68 12.86 -5.33
N LEU A 567 28.71 11.72 -4.64
CA LEU A 567 29.74 10.69 -4.87
C LEU A 567 29.64 10.10 -6.27
N LEU A 568 28.41 9.76 -6.69
CA LEU A 568 28.16 9.17 -8.00
C LEU A 568 28.37 10.17 -9.14
N PHE A 569 28.06 11.46 -8.95
CA PHE A 569 28.34 12.47 -9.95
C PHE A 569 29.85 12.69 -10.11
N ASP A 570 30.62 12.79 -9.04
CA ASP A 570 32.06 13.05 -9.12
C ASP A 570 32.83 11.83 -9.65
N GLN A 571 32.68 10.68 -9.00
CA GLN A 571 33.51 9.49 -9.26
C GLN A 571 32.75 8.34 -9.93
N GLY A 572 31.42 8.38 -9.99
CA GLY A 572 30.62 7.24 -10.45
C GLY A 572 30.75 6.01 -9.54
N GLY A 573 30.49 4.85 -10.11
CA GLY A 573 30.47 3.57 -9.41
C GLY A 573 29.08 3.20 -8.93
N VAL A 574 28.98 2.52 -7.80
CA VAL A 574 27.74 2.08 -7.17
C VAL A 574 27.65 2.69 -5.78
N TYR A 575 26.56 3.37 -5.47
CA TYR A 575 26.19 3.67 -4.09
C TYR A 575 25.22 2.61 -3.61
N SER A 576 25.37 2.17 -2.36
CA SER A 576 24.43 1.27 -1.71
C SER A 576 24.20 1.68 -0.25
N ASP A 577 22.96 1.59 0.23
CA ASP A 577 22.68 1.72 1.66
C ASP A 577 23.24 0.53 2.46
N LEU A 578 23.43 0.73 3.76
CA LEU A 578 24.03 -0.26 4.66
C LEU A 578 23.13 -1.49 4.90
N ASP A 579 21.83 -1.34 4.70
CA ASP A 579 20.82 -2.39 4.83
C ASP A 579 20.41 -2.98 3.47
N VAL A 580 21.37 -3.08 2.56
CA VAL A 580 21.23 -3.77 1.27
C VAL A 580 22.17 -4.98 1.20
N SER A 581 21.63 -6.12 0.78
CA SER A 581 22.42 -7.30 0.39
C SER A 581 22.41 -7.51 -1.13
N CYS A 582 23.46 -8.15 -1.65
CA CYS A 582 23.56 -8.56 -3.04
C CYS A 582 23.17 -10.05 -3.21
N GLU A 583 22.36 -10.35 -4.22
CA GLU A 583 21.69 -11.66 -4.39
C GLU A 583 22.43 -12.60 -5.36
N GLY A 584 23.76 -12.60 -5.30
CA GLY A 584 24.62 -13.60 -5.97
C GLY A 584 25.04 -13.31 -7.41
N VAL A 585 24.49 -12.28 -8.06
CA VAL A 585 24.96 -11.82 -9.37
C VAL A 585 26.05 -10.76 -9.20
N PRO A 586 27.26 -10.93 -9.78
CA PRO A 586 28.31 -9.91 -9.72
C PRO A 586 27.88 -8.57 -10.33
N ILE A 587 28.34 -7.46 -9.76
CA ILE A 587 28.00 -6.10 -10.21
C ILE A 587 28.41 -5.86 -11.66
N ASP A 588 29.53 -6.45 -12.10
CA ASP A 588 30.00 -6.38 -13.49
C ASP A 588 28.98 -6.96 -14.49
N GLU A 589 28.05 -7.81 -14.04
CA GLU A 589 26.99 -8.44 -14.84
C GLU A 589 25.61 -7.78 -14.69
N TRP A 590 25.47 -6.77 -13.82
CA TRP A 590 24.17 -6.10 -13.59
C TRP A 590 23.63 -5.40 -14.84
N VAL A 591 24.51 -4.88 -15.69
CA VAL A 591 24.17 -4.31 -16.98
C VAL A 591 24.29 -5.39 -18.06
N PRO A 592 23.16 -5.83 -18.66
CA PRO A 592 23.20 -6.80 -19.75
C PRO A 592 24.06 -6.28 -20.91
N GLU A 593 24.79 -7.18 -21.56
CA GLU A 593 25.78 -6.86 -22.60
C GLU A 593 25.24 -5.92 -23.69
N ALA A 594 23.99 -6.15 -24.11
CA ALA A 594 23.31 -5.34 -25.13
C ALA A 594 23.13 -3.84 -24.75
N PHE A 595 23.11 -3.51 -23.45
CA PHE A 595 22.89 -2.14 -22.97
C PHE A 595 24.18 -1.44 -22.55
N ARG A 596 25.29 -2.18 -22.34
CA ARG A 596 26.57 -1.66 -21.84
C ARG A 596 27.10 -0.42 -22.60
N PRO A 597 27.12 -0.37 -23.95
CA PRO A 597 27.73 0.76 -24.66
C PRO A 597 27.00 2.10 -24.42
N ASN A 598 25.69 2.04 -24.18
CA ASN A 598 24.82 3.21 -24.15
C ASN A 598 24.35 3.56 -22.73
N THR A 599 24.69 2.76 -21.72
CA THR A 599 24.26 3.02 -20.34
C THR A 599 25.23 3.96 -19.65
N SER A 600 24.71 5.03 -19.03
CA SER A 600 25.44 5.97 -18.16
C SER A 600 24.91 5.97 -16.73
N LEU A 601 23.65 5.60 -16.51
CA LEU A 601 23.01 5.53 -15.21
C LEU A 601 22.10 4.30 -15.16
N VAL A 602 22.12 3.57 -14.05
CA VAL A 602 21.23 2.44 -13.77
C VAL A 602 20.45 2.74 -12.51
N VAL A 603 19.13 2.60 -12.60
CA VAL A 603 18.19 2.79 -11.49
C VAL A 603 17.14 1.68 -11.49
N GLY A 604 16.68 1.28 -10.31
CA GLY A 604 15.60 0.30 -10.16
C GLY A 604 14.28 0.95 -9.76
N TRP A 605 13.15 0.34 -10.10
CA TRP A 605 11.86 0.74 -9.54
C TRP A 605 11.70 0.26 -8.10
N GLU A 606 11.22 1.13 -7.20
CA GLU A 606 10.77 0.75 -5.86
C GLU A 606 9.37 0.13 -5.93
N PHE A 607 8.40 0.86 -6.49
CA PHE A 607 7.00 0.45 -6.63
C PHE A 607 6.56 0.44 -8.10
N ASP A 608 6.43 -0.76 -8.68
CA ASP A 608 6.05 -0.90 -10.09
C ASP A 608 5.01 -2.01 -10.32
N MET A 609 5.44 -3.26 -10.22
CA MET A 609 4.62 -4.44 -10.49
C MET A 609 3.73 -4.77 -9.31
N GLY A 610 2.43 -4.99 -9.59
CA GLY A 610 1.41 -5.21 -8.57
C GLY A 610 0.79 -3.92 -8.01
N PHE A 611 1.26 -2.74 -8.45
CA PHE A 611 0.67 -1.46 -8.10
C PHE A 611 -0.28 -0.94 -9.18
N GLU A 612 -1.32 -0.24 -8.74
CA GLU A 612 -2.25 0.48 -9.61
C GLU A 612 -1.57 1.71 -10.23
N ASP A 613 -2.06 2.15 -11.39
CA ASP A 613 -1.44 3.24 -12.17
C ASP A 613 -1.51 4.61 -11.48
N ASN A 614 -2.35 4.76 -10.46
CA ASN A 614 -2.50 5.96 -9.62
C ASN A 614 -1.40 6.11 -8.57
N ILE A 615 -0.67 5.05 -8.22
CA ILE A 615 0.45 5.13 -7.29
C ILE A 615 1.61 5.84 -8.01
N MET A 616 2.16 6.85 -7.34
CA MET A 616 3.33 7.58 -7.84
C MET A 616 4.48 6.60 -8.07
N LEU A 617 5.05 6.62 -9.27
CA LEU A 617 6.23 5.85 -9.60
C LEU A 617 7.45 6.51 -8.96
N GLU A 618 8.26 5.70 -8.29
CA GLU A 618 9.53 6.15 -7.76
C GLU A 618 10.61 5.09 -7.97
N PHE A 619 11.75 5.54 -8.48
CA PHE A 619 12.96 4.73 -8.45
C PHE A 619 13.38 4.55 -7.00
N GLU A 620 13.87 3.37 -6.66
CA GLU A 620 14.54 3.23 -5.37
C GLU A 620 15.82 4.07 -5.34
N SER A 621 16.20 4.52 -4.16
CA SER A 621 17.39 5.35 -3.94
C SER A 621 18.46 4.67 -3.09
N TRP A 622 18.28 3.39 -2.75
CA TRP A 622 19.20 2.65 -1.89
C TRP A 622 20.29 1.94 -2.69
N THR A 623 20.19 1.80 -4.01
CA THR A 623 21.26 1.28 -4.86
C THR A 623 21.26 1.94 -6.24
N ILE A 624 22.25 2.78 -6.52
CA ILE A 624 22.34 3.51 -7.80
C ILE A 624 23.72 3.26 -8.41
N MET A 625 23.77 2.96 -9.71
CA MET A 625 25.01 2.73 -10.44
C MET A 625 25.16 3.78 -11.54
N ALA A 626 26.30 4.47 -11.61
CA ALA A 626 26.48 5.57 -12.57
C ALA A 626 27.91 5.67 -13.10
N LYS A 627 28.02 6.17 -14.33
CA LYS A 627 29.25 6.79 -14.84
C LYS A 627 29.46 8.13 -14.13
N PRO A 628 30.72 8.54 -13.94
CA PRO A 628 31.01 9.87 -13.46
C PRO A 628 30.44 10.92 -14.43
N HIS A 629 30.04 12.06 -13.88
CA HIS A 629 29.53 13.25 -14.57
C HIS A 629 28.20 13.03 -15.31
N SER A 630 27.35 12.14 -14.78
CA SER A 630 26.00 11.92 -15.33
C SER A 630 25.18 13.22 -15.26
N PRO A 631 24.63 13.72 -16.39
CA PRO A 631 23.81 14.92 -16.41
C PRO A 631 22.50 14.75 -15.61
N HIS A 632 22.03 13.50 -15.48
CA HIS A 632 20.85 13.15 -14.70
C HIS A 632 21.08 13.33 -13.21
N LEU A 633 22.24 12.93 -12.70
CA LEU A 633 22.60 13.15 -11.30
C LEU A 633 22.88 14.63 -11.02
N LEU A 634 23.49 15.36 -11.97
CA LEU A 634 23.65 16.80 -11.84
C LEU A 634 22.30 17.51 -11.70
N GLN A 635 21.30 17.11 -12.51
CA GLN A 635 19.95 17.65 -12.40
C GLN A 635 19.32 17.40 -11.02
N VAL A 636 19.55 16.23 -10.41
CA VAL A 636 19.08 15.92 -9.05
C VAL A 636 19.78 16.79 -8.01
N ILE A 637 21.10 16.96 -8.12
CA ILE A 637 21.90 17.80 -7.21
C ILE A 637 21.43 19.26 -7.27
N ASP A 638 21.31 19.81 -8.48
CA ASP A 638 20.85 21.19 -8.67
C ASP A 638 19.41 21.37 -8.15
N ASP A 639 18.51 20.42 -8.43
CA ASP A 639 17.13 20.46 -7.91
C ASP A 639 17.07 20.38 -6.36
N MET A 640 18.04 19.71 -5.72
CA MET A 640 18.15 19.67 -4.26
C MET A 640 18.68 20.97 -3.69
N VAL A 641 19.69 21.58 -4.33
CA VAL A 641 20.19 22.90 -3.95
C VAL A 641 19.06 23.94 -4.03
N ASP A 642 18.33 23.97 -5.15
CA ASP A 642 17.15 24.83 -5.32
C ASP A 642 16.11 24.60 -4.21
N ALA A 643 15.84 23.34 -3.85
CA ALA A 643 14.87 23.02 -2.80
C ALA A 643 15.33 23.49 -1.39
N ILE A 644 16.63 23.43 -1.11
CA ILE A 644 17.21 23.94 0.14
C ILE A 644 17.07 25.47 0.18
N GLU A 645 17.42 26.15 -0.91
CA GLU A 645 17.31 27.60 -1.04
C GLU A 645 15.86 28.09 -0.92
N ASP A 646 14.90 27.39 -1.53
CA ASP A 646 13.47 27.66 -1.40
C ASP A 646 13.00 27.59 0.06
N VAL A 647 13.48 26.59 0.82
CA VAL A 647 13.15 26.45 2.24
C VAL A 647 13.78 27.58 3.06
N MET A 648 15.05 27.90 2.81
CA MET A 648 15.73 29.03 3.44
C MET A 648 15.00 30.34 3.18
N GLU A 649 14.58 30.58 1.94
CA GLU A 649 13.86 31.80 1.57
C GLU A 649 12.47 31.85 2.19
N LYS A 650 11.73 30.74 2.14
CA LYS A 650 10.35 30.65 2.65
C LYS A 650 10.28 30.85 4.16
N HIS A 651 11.21 30.26 4.91
CA HIS A 651 11.22 30.31 6.37
C HIS A 651 12.15 31.40 6.94
N LYS A 652 12.93 32.07 6.07
CA LYS A 652 13.92 33.09 6.45
C LYS A 652 14.91 32.57 7.50
N VAL A 653 15.38 31.34 7.30
CA VAL A 653 16.37 30.67 8.15
C VAL A 653 17.61 30.30 7.32
N PRO A 654 18.81 30.28 7.92
CA PRO A 654 19.98 29.72 7.27
C PRO A 654 19.89 28.18 7.23
N VAL A 655 20.69 27.55 6.38
CA VAL A 655 20.66 26.09 6.12
C VAL A 655 20.80 25.25 7.40
N GLU A 656 21.59 25.68 8.38
CA GLU A 656 21.83 24.95 9.64
C GLU A 656 20.59 24.83 10.51
N LYS A 657 19.64 25.76 10.33
CA LYS A 657 18.39 25.84 11.09
C LYS A 657 17.22 25.18 10.36
N ILE A 658 17.44 24.58 9.19
CA ILE A 658 16.41 23.78 8.52
C ILE A 658 16.07 22.59 9.40
N SER A 659 14.79 22.43 9.71
CA SER A 659 14.26 21.31 10.47
C SER A 659 13.32 20.45 9.61
N LEU A 660 13.11 19.20 10.03
CA LEU A 660 12.26 18.23 9.31
C LEU A 660 10.84 18.78 9.03
N ASP A 661 10.32 19.63 9.90
CA ASP A 661 8.99 20.18 9.75
C ASP A 661 8.89 21.35 8.74
N MET A 662 10.03 21.93 8.34
CA MET A 662 10.10 23.00 7.34
C MET A 662 10.09 22.48 5.91
N ILE A 663 10.63 21.28 5.69
CA ILE A 663 10.93 20.71 4.36
C ILE A 663 9.79 19.85 3.79
N GLY A 664 8.81 19.45 4.61
CA GLY A 664 7.74 18.54 4.20
C GLY A 664 8.18 17.07 4.22
N ASP A 665 7.93 16.34 3.14
CA ASP A 665 8.29 14.92 3.02
C ASP A 665 9.76 14.76 2.58
N VAL A 666 10.56 14.05 3.37
CA VAL A 666 11.96 13.71 3.05
C VAL A 666 12.06 12.98 1.71
N VAL A 667 11.07 12.14 1.39
CA VAL A 667 11.01 11.36 0.15
C VAL A 667 10.95 12.28 -1.08
N ASP A 668 10.18 13.36 -1.01
CA ASP A 668 10.05 14.38 -2.06
C ASP A 668 11.22 15.38 -2.05
N PHE A 669 11.78 15.65 -0.87
CA PHE A 669 12.83 16.64 -0.70
C PHE A 669 14.19 16.14 -1.23
N SER A 670 14.66 14.99 -0.75
CA SER A 670 15.99 14.44 -1.05
C SER A 670 15.99 12.96 -1.46
N GLY A 671 14.91 12.23 -1.16
CA GLY A 671 14.81 10.79 -1.33
C GLY A 671 14.43 10.31 -2.75
N PRO A 672 13.77 9.14 -2.87
CA PRO A 672 13.56 8.46 -4.15
C PRO A 672 12.69 9.23 -5.15
N ARG A 673 11.74 10.05 -4.68
CA ARG A 673 10.95 10.89 -5.59
C ARG A 673 11.75 12.06 -6.14
N ARG A 674 12.62 12.69 -5.33
CA ARG A 674 13.56 13.72 -5.81
C ARG A 674 14.46 13.16 -6.92
N LEU A 675 15.02 11.98 -6.70
CA LEU A 675 15.81 11.24 -7.70
C LEU A 675 14.99 11.01 -8.98
N THR A 676 13.78 10.50 -8.84
CA THR A 676 12.89 10.18 -9.97
C THR A 676 12.56 11.43 -10.79
N TYR A 677 12.14 12.51 -10.14
CA TYR A 677 11.81 13.76 -10.83
C TYR A 677 13.03 14.36 -11.53
N GLY A 678 14.20 14.38 -10.88
CA GLY A 678 15.42 14.92 -11.48
C GLY A 678 15.85 14.13 -12.72
N ILE A 679 15.84 12.80 -12.65
CA ILE A 679 16.17 11.92 -13.80
C ILE A 679 15.17 12.12 -14.94
N LEU A 680 13.86 12.09 -14.67
CA LEU A 680 12.84 12.27 -15.71
C LEU A 680 12.88 13.67 -16.33
N LYS A 681 13.16 14.70 -15.53
CA LYS A 681 13.36 16.08 -15.99
C LYS A 681 14.58 16.19 -16.91
N SER A 682 15.69 15.54 -16.57
CA SER A 682 16.89 15.49 -17.40
C SER A 682 16.67 14.71 -18.71
N LEU A 683 16.08 13.51 -18.63
CA LEU A 683 15.74 12.71 -19.80
C LEU A 683 14.78 13.42 -20.75
N LYS A 684 13.78 14.14 -20.23
CA LYS A 684 12.87 14.97 -21.04
C LYS A 684 13.63 16.01 -21.87
N ARG A 685 14.65 16.65 -21.29
CA ARG A 685 15.51 17.62 -22.00
C ARG A 685 16.39 16.94 -23.03
N GLN A 686 17.03 15.83 -22.67
CA GLN A 686 17.93 15.08 -23.54
C GLN A 686 17.19 14.49 -24.76
N LEU A 687 16.00 13.92 -24.55
CA LEU A 687 15.20 13.31 -25.60
C LEU A 687 14.31 14.30 -26.34
N ASN A 688 14.22 15.55 -25.85
CA ASN A 688 13.36 16.60 -26.36
C ASN A 688 11.89 16.15 -26.53
N ARG A 689 11.38 15.38 -25.56
CA ARG A 689 10.00 14.88 -25.54
C ARG A 689 9.54 14.57 -24.13
N ASP A 690 8.24 14.56 -23.92
CA ASP A 690 7.65 14.00 -22.70
C ASP A 690 7.82 12.46 -22.67
N ILE A 691 7.95 11.94 -21.46
CA ILE A 691 8.07 10.50 -21.17
C ILE A 691 6.72 10.04 -20.64
N ASP A 692 6.09 9.11 -21.35
CA ASP A 692 4.81 8.54 -20.91
C ASP A 692 5.12 7.54 -19.79
N GLY A 693 4.52 7.71 -18.61
CA GLY A 693 4.69 6.77 -17.50
C GLY A 693 4.41 5.32 -17.91
N LYS A 694 3.48 5.08 -18.84
CA LYS A 694 3.19 3.74 -19.37
C LYS A 694 4.35 3.11 -20.14
N GLU A 695 5.27 3.91 -20.66
CA GLU A 695 6.42 3.39 -21.38
C GLU A 695 7.46 2.80 -20.41
N ILE A 696 7.56 3.32 -19.20
CA ILE A 696 8.58 2.91 -18.22
C ILE A 696 8.03 2.11 -17.04
N ARG A 697 6.70 1.96 -16.93
CA ARG A 697 6.00 1.20 -15.88
C ARG A 697 5.72 -0.25 -16.30
N LYS A 698 5.56 -1.12 -15.31
CA LYS A 698 5.21 -2.54 -15.37
C LYS A 698 6.16 -3.33 -16.25
N ILE A 699 7.46 -3.06 -16.08
CA ILE A 699 8.50 -3.67 -16.90
C ILE A 699 8.94 -5.00 -16.29
N TYR A 700 8.97 -6.05 -17.13
CA TYR A 700 9.50 -7.36 -16.75
C TYR A 700 11.00 -7.51 -17.08
N GLN A 701 11.53 -6.63 -17.93
CA GLN A 701 12.89 -6.68 -18.46
C GLN A 701 13.53 -5.29 -18.38
N PRO A 702 14.88 -5.20 -18.29
CA PRO A 702 15.58 -3.92 -18.32
C PRO A 702 15.20 -3.09 -19.54
N LYS A 703 14.96 -1.80 -19.32
CA LYS A 703 14.57 -0.86 -20.37
C LYS A 703 15.51 0.33 -20.40
N LEU A 704 16.23 0.49 -21.50
CA LEU A 704 17.08 1.66 -21.74
C LEU A 704 16.24 2.82 -22.30
N LEU A 705 16.32 3.97 -21.66
CA LEU A 705 15.69 5.23 -22.09
C LEU A 705 16.77 6.32 -22.14
N GLY A 706 17.10 6.79 -23.35
CA GLY A 706 18.30 7.61 -23.54
C GLY A 706 19.54 6.80 -23.17
N ASP A 707 20.24 7.26 -22.14
CA ASP A 707 21.38 6.59 -21.50
C ASP A 707 21.09 6.10 -20.07
N VAL A 708 19.82 6.13 -19.64
CA VAL A 708 19.37 5.61 -18.33
C VAL A 708 18.79 4.21 -18.51
N LEU A 709 19.41 3.21 -17.89
CA LEU A 709 18.91 1.84 -17.84
C LEU A 709 17.99 1.67 -16.63
N ILE A 710 16.70 1.50 -16.90
CA ILE A 710 15.68 1.28 -15.89
C ILE A 710 15.53 -0.23 -15.67
N MET A 711 15.81 -0.65 -14.44
CA MET A 711 15.76 -2.04 -14.02
C MET A 711 14.39 -2.37 -13.43
N PRO A 712 13.84 -3.58 -13.70
CA PRO A 712 12.58 -4.01 -13.10
C PRO A 712 12.62 -3.98 -11.58
N GLY A 713 11.48 -3.69 -10.96
CA GLY A 713 11.35 -3.74 -9.50
C GLY A 713 11.72 -5.11 -8.92
N TYR A 714 11.67 -6.19 -9.71
CA TYR A 714 12.14 -7.51 -9.28
C TYR A 714 13.65 -7.56 -9.00
N SER A 715 14.45 -6.80 -9.76
CA SER A 715 15.91 -6.81 -9.60
C SER A 715 16.39 -6.00 -8.41
N PHE A 716 15.69 -4.92 -8.07
CA PHE A 716 16.13 -3.94 -7.05
C PHE A 716 15.22 -3.84 -5.81
N ALA A 717 13.94 -4.18 -5.94
CA ALA A 717 12.91 -4.02 -4.92
C ALA A 717 11.92 -5.20 -4.89
N ALA A 718 12.42 -6.43 -5.02
CA ALA A 718 11.60 -7.63 -5.24
C ALA A 718 10.49 -7.80 -4.19
N THR A 719 10.77 -7.46 -2.94
CA THR A 719 9.82 -7.60 -1.82
C THR A 719 8.72 -6.54 -1.80
N GLN A 720 8.88 -5.42 -2.52
CA GLN A 720 7.86 -4.39 -2.64
C GLN A 720 6.89 -4.68 -3.78
N ASN A 721 7.34 -5.45 -4.77
CA ASN A 721 6.59 -5.70 -5.99
C ASN A 721 5.88 -7.05 -5.92
N SER A 722 4.68 -7.13 -6.50
CA SER A 722 3.87 -8.36 -6.53
C SER A 722 3.75 -8.90 -7.95
N TYR A 723 3.92 -10.21 -8.08
CA TYR A 723 3.97 -10.91 -9.36
C TYR A 723 3.04 -12.12 -9.38
N GLN A 724 2.57 -12.50 -10.57
CA GLN A 724 1.73 -13.69 -10.71
C GLN A 724 2.59 -14.96 -10.79
N PRO A 725 2.08 -16.12 -10.34
CA PRO A 725 2.78 -17.39 -10.51
C PRO A 725 3.17 -17.64 -11.98
N GLY A 726 4.44 -17.95 -12.22
CA GLY A 726 4.99 -18.19 -13.57
C GLY A 726 5.58 -16.96 -14.25
N ASP A 727 5.40 -15.76 -13.70
CA ASP A 727 6.07 -14.57 -14.23
C ASP A 727 7.59 -14.58 -13.96
N GLU A 728 8.04 -15.33 -12.93
CA GLU A 728 9.46 -15.44 -12.54
C GLU A 728 10.35 -15.88 -13.71
N LEU A 729 9.82 -16.69 -14.62
CA LEU A 729 10.53 -17.16 -15.82
C LEU A 729 10.82 -16.04 -16.85
N LYS A 730 10.12 -14.91 -16.72
CA LYS A 730 10.24 -13.76 -17.62
C LYS A 730 11.08 -12.65 -17.01
N MET A 731 11.59 -12.80 -15.79
CA MET A 731 12.28 -11.72 -15.08
C MET A 731 13.79 -11.92 -15.09
N PRO A 732 14.58 -10.83 -15.11
CA PRO A 732 16.00 -10.90 -14.77
C PRO A 732 16.17 -11.39 -13.33
N PRO A 733 17.38 -11.84 -12.94
CA PRO A 733 17.66 -12.21 -11.56
C PRO A 733 17.42 -11.04 -10.59
N LYS A 734 17.17 -11.40 -9.33
CA LYS A 734 17.28 -10.44 -8.22
C LYS A 734 18.74 -10.05 -8.09
N LEU A 735 19.02 -8.75 -8.02
CA LEU A 735 20.39 -8.24 -7.92
C LEU A 735 20.68 -7.78 -6.51
N VAL A 736 19.73 -7.06 -5.90
CA VAL A 736 19.83 -6.57 -4.52
C VAL A 736 18.54 -6.78 -3.73
N GLN A 737 18.68 -6.81 -2.40
CA GLN A 737 17.57 -6.87 -1.46
C GLN A 737 17.79 -5.84 -0.35
N HIS A 738 16.86 -4.90 -0.23
CA HIS A 738 16.81 -3.95 0.87
C HIS A 738 16.11 -4.56 2.10
N HIS A 739 16.66 -4.34 3.30
CA HIS A 739 16.21 -4.95 4.56
C HIS A 739 15.35 -4.01 5.43
N TYR A 740 15.17 -2.75 5.02
CA TYR A 740 14.25 -1.78 5.64
C TYR A 740 14.51 -1.58 7.14
N ALA A 741 15.77 -1.49 7.55
CA ALA A 741 16.16 -1.26 8.93
C ALA A 741 15.57 0.06 9.46
N GLY A 742 15.39 1.05 8.58
CA GLY A 742 14.63 2.27 8.87
C GLY A 742 15.27 3.15 9.95
N THR A 743 16.59 3.12 10.08
CA THR A 743 17.36 3.77 11.15
C THR A 743 17.15 5.28 11.22
N TRP A 744 16.80 5.91 10.09
CA TRP A 744 16.51 7.34 10.00
C TRP A 744 15.07 7.74 10.37
N LYS A 745 14.12 6.80 10.47
CA LYS A 745 12.68 7.06 10.71
C LYS A 745 12.40 7.43 12.17
N ASN A 746 13.05 8.49 12.64
CA ASN A 746 12.96 9.02 13.98
C ASN A 746 13.03 10.56 13.96
N LYS A 747 12.81 11.20 15.11
CA LYS A 747 12.77 12.67 15.24
C LYS A 747 14.08 13.39 14.86
N ASN A 748 15.20 12.67 14.84
CA ASN A 748 16.51 13.21 14.52
C ASN A 748 16.89 12.97 13.05
N GLY A 749 16.09 12.21 12.28
CA GLY A 749 16.38 11.91 10.88
C GLY A 749 17.62 11.03 10.67
N GLY A 750 18.05 10.27 11.67
CA GLY A 750 19.28 9.47 11.61
C GLY A 750 19.60 8.74 12.91
N GLU A 751 20.62 7.89 12.89
CA GLU A 751 21.12 7.23 14.09
C GLU A 751 21.69 8.25 15.09
N THR A 752 21.52 7.98 16.38
CA THR A 752 22.16 8.73 17.46
C THR A 752 22.95 7.79 18.35
N LEU A 753 24.13 8.23 18.80
CA LEU A 753 24.89 7.51 19.80
C LEU A 753 24.03 7.33 21.07
N PRO A 754 24.06 6.15 21.71
CA PRO A 754 23.42 5.98 23.01
C PRO A 754 24.00 7.00 23.99
N GLU A 755 23.14 7.68 24.76
CA GLU A 755 23.58 8.57 25.83
C GLU A 755 24.54 7.77 26.72
N LYS A 756 25.75 8.33 26.93
CA LYS A 756 26.66 7.78 27.92
C LYS A 756 25.96 7.86 29.27
N THR A 757 25.41 6.75 29.76
CA THR A 757 25.05 6.63 31.16
C THR A 757 26.35 6.76 31.92
N ASN A 758 26.57 7.95 32.50
CA ASN A 758 27.61 8.17 33.49
C ASN A 758 27.36 7.15 34.60
N ALA A 759 28.24 6.14 34.67
CA ALA A 759 28.29 5.19 35.76
C ALA A 759 28.82 5.85 37.03
#